data_AF-A0A7G1GZ72-F1
#
_entry.id   AF-A0A7G1GZ72-F1
#
_cell.length_a   1.000
_cell.length_b   1.000
_cell.length_c   1.000
_cell.angle_alpha   90.00
_cell.angle_beta   90.00
_cell.angle_gamma   90.00
#
_symmetry.space_group_name_H-M   'P 1'
#
loop_
_entity.id
_entity.type
_entity.pdbx_description
1 polymer ?
#
loop_
_entity_poly.entity_id
_entity_poly.type
_entity_poly.pdbx_seq_one_letter_code
_entity_poly.pdbx_strand_id
1 'polypeptide(L)'
;MHGFMGSIALIGAGKGGSAILSVLLKEPNINVVGIADINPDAPGLNIARQANIFITNDFKELAAKKPDIIINVTGIKSITTEILKILRRKSPHTEVIDGQSARFIWDLLEKRRQSKEDLKALLNETKDLYRIGVALTSADKLEEVLDTLLIEALRTVNAPAGSVALYDEKSDTLTLKAVHGFSHDFSHVVQWKRRDGGMTDHVLSKRIPTVISDIETYPFVDNRNIIKEGIKSIVAVPLFANDHIIGILYIDDFKPRNWMQREIEFITLLGIQAAYAIEKFRLIETISKTQNYLKNVLDNSADIIVTTDTEGRIVEFNRGASRILGYSKDEIIGTKAEKLWVQPEQRHDILKVLEKEGYVSNYETQLITKDGQIIDVSLTLSYIISSQKGILGTVGISKDITEKKKLERAIEERNLELRELNEKLEAKVIERTKELEKANRELERSNRLKSQFIATMSHELRTPLNSILGFSELLMDEVFGPLTEKQKKYANNIYNSGSHLLQLINNILDIAKIESGKMELHYEAFSVRHAISEVETVIKPLSEKKKQNLVVVIGNKVSIIKADKVKFKQILYNLLSNAVKFTPEGGDIFLEAELLDSDNISYFIKNSDICPNDANCLKISVTDTGIGIKKEDHEKIFSEFEQVDSSFSRRYEGTGLGLALTKKLVELHGGEISVESEEGKGSKFTVILPLFDVTTIEKELKHREPELIEEPVYDVDISKNRRGDAPLILVVEDDPSTSELLTLYLAQGGYRVAHAYNGDMAISRIKELKPFAVLLDVMLPGKDGWEILQEMKSDPEMKDIPVIISSVIDNRELGFALGAADYLVKPLDRITLLKKLEELSFATKKGRRPVNILCIDDHNDVLELLTSILEPQGYNVITANSGRQGIEKAVAYKPDLVILDLMMPEIDGFEVAQILKSNPATMDIPILILTAKDLTVDDRLRLAGKIENCIQKSHFTKEDLLMHIRDLEVTYPVRAGLLDEVSGLFDHCYFQIRLAQEVSRAGRYRSTFTLLMLDLDNFTEYIKAHGIHRANIVIRKIAEFLRRSLRGSDTVVRYGIDEFGIILSSTLKASAEAVAKRFLSFIESYPFYGEEIMPQGKITATVSVINYPQDASSPEELVFKAHQMLRKAKETGGQKVVVYDYQ
;
A
#
# COMPACT_ATOMS: atom_id res chain seq x y z
N MET A 1 -14.11 -52.13 -44.41
CA MET A 1 -14.06 -52.61 -45.81
C MET A 1 -14.80 -53.94 -45.88
N HIS A 2 -16.03 -53.96 -46.40
CA HIS A 2 -16.70 -55.21 -46.78
C HIS A 2 -16.06 -55.74 -48.06
N GLY A 3 -15.91 -57.05 -48.13
CA GLY A 3 -15.20 -57.77 -49.19
C GLY A 3 -15.88 -57.62 -50.55
N PHE A 4 -15.13 -57.07 -51.51
CA PHE A 4 -15.40 -57.25 -52.93
C PHE A 4 -14.64 -58.50 -53.39
N MET A 5 -15.32 -59.65 -53.45
CA MET A 5 -14.88 -60.79 -54.26
C MET A 5 -15.32 -60.50 -55.70
N GLY A 6 -14.59 -59.61 -56.38
CA GLY A 6 -14.85 -59.26 -57.76
C GLY A 6 -14.11 -60.19 -58.72
N SER A 7 -14.81 -60.71 -59.72
CA SER A 7 -14.22 -61.41 -60.86
C SER A 7 -13.58 -60.42 -61.83
N ILE A 8 -12.31 -60.61 -62.17
CA ILE A 8 -11.53 -59.68 -62.99
C ILE A 8 -11.11 -60.34 -64.30
N ALA A 9 -11.26 -59.62 -65.41
CA ALA A 9 -10.65 -59.99 -66.69
C ALA A 9 -9.62 -58.95 -67.14
N LEU A 10 -8.59 -59.39 -67.86
CA LEU A 10 -7.49 -58.54 -68.33
C LEU A 10 -7.47 -58.49 -69.86
N ILE A 11 -7.19 -57.31 -70.41
CA ILE A 11 -7.00 -57.10 -71.84
C ILE A 11 -5.62 -56.50 -72.07
N GLY A 12 -4.81 -57.19 -72.86
CA GLY A 12 -3.38 -56.94 -73.00
C GLY A 12 -2.57 -57.79 -72.03
N ALA A 13 -1.87 -58.78 -72.57
CA ALA A 13 -1.01 -59.73 -71.88
C ALA A 13 0.49 -59.50 -72.17
N GLY A 14 0.86 -58.32 -72.69
CA GLY A 14 2.26 -57.87 -72.79
C GLY A 14 2.96 -57.73 -71.43
N LYS A 15 4.15 -57.13 -71.37
CA LYS A 15 4.95 -57.01 -70.12
C LYS A 15 4.17 -56.40 -68.94
N GLY A 16 3.40 -55.35 -69.18
CA GLY A 16 2.55 -54.73 -68.15
C GLY A 16 1.40 -55.65 -67.71
N GLY A 17 0.77 -56.35 -68.66
CA GLY A 17 -0.28 -57.33 -68.38
C GLY A 17 0.21 -58.53 -67.57
N SER A 18 1.39 -59.07 -67.91
CA SER A 18 2.01 -60.17 -67.17
C SER A 18 2.35 -59.82 -65.71
N ALA A 19 2.80 -58.58 -65.49
CA ALA A 19 3.16 -58.11 -64.16
C ALA A 19 1.92 -57.92 -63.28
N ILE A 20 0.87 -57.30 -63.80
CA ILE A 20 -0.42 -57.15 -63.11
C ILE A 20 -1.04 -58.52 -62.82
N LEU A 21 -1.05 -59.43 -63.80
CA LEU A 21 -1.57 -60.79 -63.62
C LEU A 21 -0.84 -61.55 -62.49
N SER A 22 0.48 -61.42 -62.40
CA SER A 22 1.29 -62.12 -61.38
C SER A 22 1.01 -61.63 -59.96
N VAL A 23 0.63 -60.35 -59.80
CA VAL A 23 0.20 -59.80 -58.52
C VAL A 23 -1.20 -60.27 -58.18
N LEU A 24 -2.15 -60.15 -59.11
CA LEU A 24 -3.55 -60.52 -58.86
C LEU A 24 -3.69 -62.01 -58.50
N LEU A 25 -2.86 -62.88 -59.09
CA LEU A 25 -2.83 -64.31 -58.76
C LEU A 25 -2.33 -64.63 -57.35
N LYS A 26 -1.60 -63.73 -56.69
CA LYS A 26 -1.12 -63.92 -55.31
C LYS A 26 -2.11 -63.44 -54.25
N GLU A 27 -3.16 -62.74 -54.66
CA GLU A 27 -4.16 -62.18 -53.75
C GLU A 27 -5.35 -63.13 -53.60
N PRO A 28 -5.58 -63.73 -52.41
CA PRO A 28 -6.52 -64.84 -52.23
C PRO A 28 -8.01 -64.48 -52.42
N ASN A 29 -8.35 -63.19 -52.48
CA ASN A 29 -9.73 -62.69 -52.58
C ASN A 29 -10.12 -62.19 -53.98
N ILE A 30 -9.22 -62.33 -54.97
CA ILE A 30 -9.45 -61.88 -56.35
C ILE A 30 -9.51 -63.09 -57.26
N ASN A 31 -10.59 -63.23 -58.04
CA ASN A 31 -10.72 -64.29 -59.02
C ASN A 31 -10.49 -63.75 -60.43
N VAL A 32 -9.39 -64.15 -61.07
CA VAL A 32 -9.10 -63.74 -62.45
C VAL A 32 -9.78 -64.71 -63.42
N VAL A 33 -10.83 -64.26 -64.09
CA VAL A 33 -11.73 -65.12 -64.90
C VAL A 33 -11.35 -65.20 -66.37
N GLY A 34 -10.48 -64.32 -66.86
CA GLY A 34 -9.98 -64.40 -68.24
C GLY A 34 -8.93 -63.36 -68.59
N ILE A 35 -8.11 -63.67 -69.59
CA ILE A 35 -7.17 -62.72 -70.20
C ILE A 35 -7.25 -62.81 -71.73
N ALA A 36 -7.10 -61.69 -72.41
CA ALA A 36 -7.05 -61.66 -73.86
C ALA A 36 -5.94 -60.77 -74.41
N ASP A 37 -5.31 -61.23 -75.49
CA ASP A 37 -4.35 -60.47 -76.28
C ASP A 37 -4.38 -60.95 -77.74
N ILE A 38 -4.21 -60.02 -78.68
CA ILE A 38 -4.14 -60.34 -80.11
C ILE A 38 -2.82 -61.04 -80.44
N ASN A 39 -1.75 -60.77 -79.66
CA ASN A 39 -0.48 -61.45 -79.82
C ASN A 39 -0.49 -62.80 -79.05
N PRO A 40 -0.46 -63.94 -79.77
CA PRO A 40 -0.54 -65.27 -79.14
C PRO A 40 0.70 -65.64 -78.30
N ASP A 41 1.81 -64.93 -78.49
CA ASP A 41 3.09 -65.15 -77.80
C ASP A 41 3.31 -64.19 -76.62
N ALA A 42 2.30 -63.41 -76.24
CA ALA A 42 2.42 -62.45 -75.15
C ALA A 42 2.72 -63.15 -73.79
N PRO A 43 3.68 -62.65 -72.98
CA PRO A 43 4.19 -63.35 -71.81
C PRO A 43 3.13 -63.61 -70.73
N GLY A 44 2.13 -62.73 -70.61
CA GLY A 44 1.02 -62.87 -69.68
C GLY A 44 0.10 -64.04 -70.04
N LEU A 45 0.03 -64.45 -71.31
CA LEU A 45 -0.76 -65.61 -71.72
C LEU A 45 -0.13 -66.92 -71.22
N ASN A 46 1.19 -67.01 -71.15
CA ASN A 46 1.87 -68.19 -70.59
C ASN A 46 1.60 -68.35 -69.09
N ILE A 47 1.61 -67.23 -68.34
CA ILE A 47 1.26 -67.21 -66.91
C ILE A 47 -0.21 -67.63 -66.72
N ALA A 48 -1.11 -67.12 -67.57
CA ALA A 48 -2.52 -67.51 -67.53
C ALA A 48 -2.75 -68.99 -67.86
N ARG A 49 -2.00 -69.58 -68.80
CA ARG A 49 -2.08 -71.03 -69.10
C ARG A 49 -1.67 -71.86 -67.88
N GLN A 50 -0.60 -71.48 -67.20
CA GLN A 50 -0.13 -72.17 -65.99
C GLN A 50 -1.11 -72.05 -64.83
N ALA A 51 -1.81 -70.92 -64.72
CA ALA A 51 -2.84 -70.68 -63.72
C ALA A 51 -4.25 -71.17 -64.13
N ASN A 52 -4.38 -71.85 -65.28
CA ASN A 52 -5.64 -72.38 -65.83
C ASN A 52 -6.76 -71.32 -66.01
N ILE A 53 -6.38 -70.10 -66.39
CA ILE A 53 -7.29 -68.98 -66.67
C ILE A 53 -7.76 -69.04 -68.12
N PHE A 54 -8.99 -68.62 -68.41
CA PHE A 54 -9.53 -68.56 -69.77
C PHE A 54 -8.73 -67.57 -70.65
N ILE A 55 -8.30 -68.02 -71.83
CA ILE A 55 -7.52 -67.22 -72.77
C ILE A 55 -8.25 -67.13 -74.11
N THR A 56 -8.30 -65.94 -74.69
CA THR A 56 -8.86 -65.71 -76.03
C THR A 56 -8.06 -64.64 -76.78
N ASN A 57 -8.09 -64.67 -78.11
CA ASN A 57 -7.57 -63.61 -78.97
C ASN A 57 -8.66 -62.63 -79.44
N ASP A 58 -9.93 -62.95 -79.18
CA ASP A 58 -11.06 -62.06 -79.41
C ASP A 58 -11.54 -61.47 -78.06
N PHE A 59 -11.33 -60.16 -77.92
CA PHE A 59 -11.75 -59.41 -76.73
C PHE A 59 -13.25 -59.52 -76.43
N LYS A 60 -14.07 -59.86 -77.43
CA LYS A 60 -15.53 -60.01 -77.29
C LYS A 60 -15.91 -61.26 -76.49
N GLU A 61 -15.08 -62.29 -76.51
CA GLU A 61 -15.34 -63.55 -75.81
C GLU A 61 -15.14 -63.44 -74.29
N LEU A 62 -14.32 -62.49 -73.82
CA LEU A 62 -14.15 -62.23 -72.39
C LEU A 62 -15.46 -61.78 -71.72
N ALA A 63 -16.32 -61.07 -72.46
CA ALA A 63 -17.63 -60.65 -71.95
C ALA A 63 -18.55 -61.85 -71.64
N ALA A 64 -18.35 -63.00 -72.28
CA ALA A 64 -19.14 -64.21 -72.00
C ALA A 64 -18.83 -64.83 -70.63
N LYS A 65 -17.68 -64.50 -70.02
CA LYS A 65 -17.30 -64.96 -68.68
C LYS A 65 -17.89 -64.10 -67.55
N LYS A 66 -18.66 -63.06 -67.88
CA LYS A 66 -19.31 -62.14 -66.93
C LYS A 66 -18.37 -61.61 -65.84
N PRO A 67 -17.22 -61.00 -66.19
CA PRO A 67 -16.36 -60.36 -65.20
C PRO A 67 -17.08 -59.15 -64.57
N ASP A 68 -16.80 -58.90 -63.29
CA ASP A 68 -17.23 -57.68 -62.60
C ASP A 68 -16.39 -56.48 -63.05
N ILE A 69 -15.09 -56.70 -63.29
CA ILE A 69 -14.16 -55.67 -63.74
C ILE A 69 -13.33 -56.17 -64.94
N ILE A 70 -13.24 -55.35 -65.99
CA ILE A 70 -12.30 -55.58 -67.10
C ILE A 70 -11.21 -54.50 -67.04
N ILE A 71 -9.95 -54.92 -66.90
CA ILE A 71 -8.81 -54.02 -66.89
C ILE A 71 -8.16 -54.03 -68.28
N ASN A 72 -8.27 -52.92 -69.00
CA ASN A 72 -7.61 -52.73 -70.28
C ASN A 72 -6.19 -52.20 -70.09
N VAL A 73 -5.22 -53.12 -70.01
CA VAL A 73 -3.80 -52.83 -69.83
C VAL A 73 -3.14 -52.33 -71.14
N THR A 74 -3.80 -52.48 -72.30
CA THR A 74 -3.27 -51.98 -73.58
C THR A 74 -3.26 -50.46 -73.68
N GLY A 75 -4.15 -49.77 -72.95
CA GLY A 75 -4.32 -48.32 -73.02
C GLY A 75 -4.92 -47.79 -74.33
N ILE A 76 -5.43 -48.66 -75.20
CA ILE A 76 -6.03 -48.28 -76.49
C ILE A 76 -7.52 -47.96 -76.30
N LYS A 77 -7.90 -46.68 -76.45
CA LYS A 77 -9.27 -46.19 -76.23
C LYS A 77 -10.34 -46.77 -77.17
N SER A 78 -9.97 -47.11 -78.41
CA SER A 78 -10.91 -47.73 -79.37
C SER A 78 -11.38 -49.10 -78.88
N ILE A 79 -10.50 -49.90 -78.26
CA ILE A 79 -10.81 -51.21 -77.66
C ILE A 79 -11.77 -51.03 -76.48
N THR A 80 -11.49 -50.08 -75.58
CA THR A 80 -12.37 -49.74 -74.45
C THR A 80 -13.78 -49.33 -74.95
N THR A 81 -13.85 -48.54 -76.01
CA THR A 81 -15.12 -48.07 -76.59
C THR A 81 -15.91 -49.21 -77.25
N GLU A 82 -15.23 -50.13 -77.93
CA GLU A 82 -15.87 -51.28 -78.57
C GLU A 82 -16.43 -52.27 -77.54
N ILE A 83 -15.71 -52.50 -76.44
CA ILE A 83 -16.15 -53.36 -75.34
C ILE A 83 -17.35 -52.76 -74.61
N LEU A 84 -17.34 -51.46 -74.33
CA LEU A 84 -18.48 -50.77 -73.70
C LEU A 84 -19.75 -50.86 -74.57
N LYS A 85 -19.63 -50.81 -75.90
CA LYS A 85 -20.78 -51.02 -76.81
C LYS A 85 -21.35 -52.44 -76.73
N ILE A 86 -20.51 -53.44 -76.52
CA ILE A 86 -20.91 -54.86 -76.43
C ILE A 86 -21.52 -55.16 -75.05
N LEU A 87 -20.91 -54.66 -73.98
CA LEU A 87 -21.40 -54.83 -72.60
C LEU A 87 -22.78 -54.20 -72.39
N ARG A 88 -23.08 -53.06 -73.04
CA ARG A 88 -24.42 -52.43 -73.03
C ARG A 88 -25.56 -53.35 -73.49
N ARG A 89 -25.28 -54.40 -74.26
CA ARG A 89 -26.30 -55.37 -74.73
C ARG A 89 -26.35 -56.68 -73.92
N LYS A 90 -25.28 -57.07 -73.22
CA LYS A 90 -25.16 -58.41 -72.61
C LYS A 90 -24.84 -58.45 -71.12
N SER A 91 -24.24 -57.42 -70.53
CA SER A 91 -23.87 -57.38 -69.09
C SER A 91 -23.69 -55.93 -68.62
N PRO A 92 -24.77 -55.26 -68.14
CA PRO A 92 -24.76 -53.83 -67.82
C PRO A 92 -24.05 -53.44 -66.52
N HIS A 93 -23.55 -54.41 -65.73
CA HIS A 93 -22.93 -54.18 -64.42
C HIS A 93 -21.39 -54.33 -64.41
N THR A 94 -20.77 -54.61 -65.55
CA THR A 94 -19.31 -54.76 -65.65
C THR A 94 -18.62 -53.40 -65.81
N GLU A 95 -17.68 -53.08 -64.92
CA GLU A 95 -16.86 -51.86 -65.02
C GLU A 95 -15.60 -52.09 -65.86
N VAL A 96 -15.19 -51.08 -66.63
CA VAL A 96 -13.97 -51.16 -67.46
C VAL A 96 -12.96 -50.11 -67.00
N ILE A 97 -11.79 -50.56 -66.54
CA ILE A 97 -10.68 -49.71 -66.08
C ILE A 97 -9.67 -49.55 -67.21
N ASP A 98 -9.40 -48.32 -67.62
CA ASP A 98 -8.47 -47.98 -68.71
C ASP A 98 -7.00 -47.97 -68.27
N GLY A 99 -6.08 -48.07 -69.23
CA GLY A 99 -4.67 -48.40 -69.00
C GLY A 99 -3.87 -47.41 -68.14
N GLN A 100 -4.30 -46.14 -68.01
CA GLN A 100 -3.63 -45.19 -67.10
C GLN A 100 -3.89 -45.51 -65.62
N SER A 101 -5.11 -45.91 -65.26
CA SER A 101 -5.47 -46.25 -63.88
C SER A 101 -4.82 -47.55 -63.42
N ALA A 102 -4.60 -48.49 -64.34
CA ALA A 102 -3.87 -49.74 -64.06
C ALA A 102 -2.39 -49.50 -63.70
N ARG A 103 -1.77 -48.47 -64.29
CA ARG A 103 -0.36 -48.11 -64.02
C ARG A 103 -0.16 -47.50 -62.64
N PHE A 104 -1.15 -46.74 -62.15
CA PHE A 104 -1.14 -46.17 -60.80
C PHE A 104 -1.19 -47.25 -59.70
N ILE A 105 -1.96 -48.32 -59.91
CA ILE A 105 -2.05 -49.45 -58.98
C ILE A 105 -0.70 -50.18 -58.87
N TRP A 106 0.06 -50.25 -59.96
CA TRP A 106 1.40 -50.86 -59.97
C TRP A 106 2.40 -50.10 -59.09
N ASP A 107 2.52 -48.78 -59.26
CA ASP A 107 3.46 -47.95 -58.50
C ASP A 107 3.20 -48.02 -56.99
N LEU A 108 1.93 -48.18 -56.59
CA LEU A 108 1.53 -48.32 -55.19
C LEU A 108 2.07 -49.62 -54.55
N LEU A 109 2.05 -50.71 -55.31
CA LEU A 109 2.47 -52.03 -54.83
C LEU A 109 3.99 -52.15 -54.74
N GLU A 110 4.72 -51.54 -55.66
CA GLU A 110 6.18 -51.53 -55.68
C GLU A 110 6.75 -50.74 -54.48
N LYS A 111 6.16 -49.58 -54.16
CA LYS A 111 6.48 -48.82 -52.94
C LYS A 111 6.31 -49.64 -51.67
N ARG A 112 5.26 -50.47 -51.58
CA ARG A 112 4.99 -51.30 -50.40
C ARG A 112 6.06 -52.39 -50.17
N ARG A 113 6.67 -52.91 -51.24
CA ARG A 113 7.73 -53.93 -51.14
C ARG A 113 9.01 -53.34 -50.53
N GLN A 114 9.42 -52.16 -51.00
CA GLN A 114 10.62 -51.46 -50.54
C GLN A 114 10.57 -51.21 -49.02
N SER A 115 9.44 -50.70 -48.52
CA SER A 115 9.27 -50.42 -47.08
C SER A 115 9.40 -51.66 -46.18
N LYS A 116 9.15 -52.86 -46.69
CA LYS A 116 9.26 -54.10 -45.91
C LYS A 116 10.71 -54.55 -45.73
N GLU A 117 11.58 -54.25 -46.69
CA GLU A 117 13.02 -54.55 -46.60
C GLU A 117 13.72 -53.61 -45.60
N ASP A 118 13.39 -52.32 -45.64
CA ASP A 118 13.91 -51.32 -44.70
C ASP A 118 13.54 -51.65 -43.24
N LEU A 119 12.30 -52.12 -43.01
CA LEU A 119 11.82 -52.52 -41.68
C LEU A 119 12.63 -53.69 -41.09
N LYS A 120 13.12 -54.60 -41.95
CA LYS A 120 13.87 -55.78 -41.51
C LYS A 120 15.29 -55.42 -41.07
N ALA A 121 15.91 -54.44 -41.72
CA ALA A 121 17.21 -53.92 -41.32
C ALA A 121 17.13 -53.22 -39.94
N LEU A 122 16.13 -52.37 -39.75
CA LEU A 122 15.87 -51.66 -38.49
C LEU A 122 15.63 -52.63 -37.31
N LEU A 123 14.98 -53.77 -37.58
CA LEU A 123 14.70 -54.80 -36.56
C LEU A 123 15.97 -55.51 -36.04
N ASN A 124 17.02 -55.63 -36.86
CA ASN A 124 18.26 -56.27 -36.42
C ASN A 124 19.09 -55.32 -35.55
N GLU A 125 19.18 -54.06 -35.96
CA GLU A 125 19.90 -53.02 -35.21
C GLU A 125 19.30 -52.83 -33.80
N THR A 126 17.97 -52.81 -33.70
CA THR A 126 17.26 -52.74 -32.41
C THR A 126 17.49 -53.96 -31.50
N LYS A 127 17.75 -55.15 -32.04
CA LYS A 127 18.06 -56.35 -31.23
C LYS A 127 19.45 -56.30 -30.60
N ASP A 128 20.45 -55.80 -31.32
CA ASP A 128 21.81 -55.69 -30.80
C ASP A 128 21.87 -54.66 -29.66
N LEU A 129 21.17 -53.52 -29.83
CA LEU A 129 20.99 -52.52 -28.78
C LEU A 129 20.29 -53.08 -27.54
N TYR A 130 19.23 -53.88 -27.72
CA TYR A 130 18.53 -54.52 -26.61
C TYR A 130 19.43 -55.47 -25.82
N ARG A 131 20.25 -56.28 -26.49
CA ARG A 131 21.19 -57.20 -25.84
C ARG A 131 22.21 -56.44 -24.97
N ILE A 132 22.73 -55.32 -25.46
CA ILE A 132 23.67 -54.48 -24.71
C ILE A 132 22.97 -53.86 -23.48
N GLY A 133 21.74 -53.35 -23.63
CA GLY A 133 20.97 -52.81 -22.50
C GLY A 133 20.71 -53.85 -21.38
N VAL A 134 20.49 -55.12 -21.74
CA VAL A 134 20.34 -56.22 -20.75
C VAL A 134 21.65 -56.52 -20.01
N ALA A 135 22.78 -56.48 -20.69
CA ALA A 135 24.09 -56.68 -20.06
C ALA A 135 24.42 -55.54 -19.07
N LEU A 136 24.14 -54.29 -19.44
CA LEU A 136 24.40 -53.12 -18.60
C LEU A 136 23.50 -53.08 -17.33
N THR A 137 22.29 -53.64 -17.40
CA THR A 137 21.34 -53.63 -16.28
C THR A 137 21.60 -54.73 -15.24
N SER A 138 22.37 -55.77 -15.59
CA SER A 138 22.62 -56.96 -14.76
C SER A 138 23.96 -56.99 -14.03
N ALA A 139 24.85 -56.02 -14.27
CA ALA A 139 26.11 -55.91 -13.55
C ALA A 139 25.92 -55.50 -12.08
N ASP A 140 26.85 -55.90 -11.21
CA ASP A 140 26.85 -55.61 -9.77
C ASP A 140 27.70 -54.38 -9.40
N LYS A 141 28.59 -53.94 -10.30
CA LYS A 141 29.48 -52.80 -10.10
C LYS A 141 29.46 -51.86 -11.29
N LEU A 142 29.52 -50.56 -10.99
CA LEU A 142 29.54 -49.51 -12.00
C LEU A 142 30.75 -49.61 -12.94
N GLU A 143 31.91 -49.99 -12.42
CA GLU A 143 33.16 -50.11 -13.20
C GLU A 143 33.03 -51.14 -14.33
N GLU A 144 32.47 -52.32 -14.01
CA GLU A 144 32.24 -53.41 -14.97
C GLU A 144 31.27 -53.00 -16.10
N VAL A 145 30.27 -52.18 -15.78
CA VAL A 145 29.32 -51.63 -16.76
C VAL A 145 30.02 -50.71 -17.74
N LEU A 146 30.83 -49.78 -17.23
CA LEU A 146 31.50 -48.77 -18.05
C LEU A 146 32.54 -49.40 -18.98
N ASP A 147 33.30 -50.39 -18.49
CA ASP A 147 34.26 -51.14 -19.30
C ASP A 147 33.58 -51.96 -20.40
N THR A 148 32.51 -52.70 -20.06
CA THR A 148 31.76 -53.50 -21.04
C THR A 148 31.14 -52.62 -22.12
N LEU A 149 30.55 -51.48 -21.73
CA LEU A 149 29.98 -50.51 -22.66
C LEU A 149 31.01 -49.99 -23.65
N LEU A 150 32.18 -49.60 -23.13
CA LEU A 150 33.25 -49.03 -23.92
C LEU A 150 33.78 -50.05 -24.94
N ILE A 151 34.01 -51.30 -24.52
CA ILE A 151 34.49 -52.37 -25.41
C ILE A 151 33.49 -52.64 -26.55
N GLU A 152 32.19 -52.73 -26.26
CA GLU A 152 31.16 -52.99 -27.28
C GLU A 152 30.99 -51.80 -28.24
N ALA A 153 31.08 -50.56 -27.73
CA ALA A 153 31.08 -49.37 -28.58
C ALA A 153 32.25 -49.41 -29.58
N LEU A 154 33.47 -49.63 -29.09
CA LEU A 154 34.68 -49.72 -29.92
C LEU A 154 34.60 -50.83 -30.96
N ARG A 155 34.13 -52.01 -30.57
CA ARG A 155 33.97 -53.15 -31.46
C ARG A 155 32.99 -52.88 -32.60
N THR A 156 31.86 -52.24 -32.29
CA THR A 156 30.77 -52.05 -33.27
C THR A 156 31.13 -51.01 -34.32
N VAL A 157 31.75 -49.89 -33.90
CA VAL A 157 32.23 -48.87 -34.86
C VAL A 157 33.64 -49.15 -35.37
N ASN A 158 34.24 -50.28 -34.99
CA ASN A 158 35.59 -50.68 -35.37
C ASN A 158 36.62 -49.54 -35.15
N ALA A 159 36.67 -49.03 -33.92
CA ALA A 159 37.60 -47.99 -33.49
C ALA A 159 38.69 -48.60 -32.57
N PRO A 160 39.94 -48.12 -32.65
CA PRO A 160 41.06 -48.73 -31.93
C PRO A 160 41.11 -48.39 -30.43
N ALA A 161 40.58 -47.24 -30.03
CA ALA A 161 40.68 -46.76 -28.65
C ALA A 161 39.49 -45.89 -28.23
N GLY A 162 39.26 -45.78 -26.93
CA GLY A 162 38.21 -44.92 -26.37
C GLY A 162 38.22 -44.90 -24.84
N SER A 163 37.42 -44.00 -24.26
CA SER A 163 37.34 -43.82 -22.82
C SER A 163 36.00 -43.29 -22.34
N VAL A 164 35.69 -43.50 -21.06
CA VAL A 164 34.52 -42.93 -20.38
C VAL A 164 34.98 -42.07 -19.21
N ALA A 165 34.50 -40.83 -19.16
CA ALA A 165 34.78 -39.89 -18.09
C ALA A 165 33.49 -39.43 -17.42
N LEU A 166 33.42 -39.46 -16.09
CA LEU A 166 32.27 -38.94 -15.34
C LEU A 166 32.50 -37.50 -14.93
N TYR A 167 31.48 -36.66 -15.08
CA TYR A 167 31.51 -35.24 -14.76
C TYR A 167 30.90 -34.99 -13.38
N ASP A 168 31.63 -34.23 -12.56
CA ASP A 168 31.13 -33.65 -11.32
C ASP A 168 30.96 -32.14 -11.48
N GLU A 169 29.69 -31.72 -11.62
CA GLU A 169 29.28 -30.33 -11.82
C GLU A 169 29.69 -29.42 -10.66
N LYS A 170 29.77 -29.95 -9.42
CA LYS A 170 30.13 -29.13 -8.25
C LYS A 170 31.60 -28.74 -8.24
N SER A 171 32.48 -29.64 -8.68
CA SER A 171 33.92 -29.42 -8.70
C SER A 171 34.45 -28.96 -10.07
N ASP A 172 33.58 -28.94 -11.09
CA ASP A 172 33.88 -28.72 -12.52
C ASP A 172 35.03 -29.61 -13.03
N THR A 173 35.00 -30.89 -12.62
CA THR A 173 36.03 -31.88 -12.94
C THR A 173 35.44 -33.10 -13.63
N LEU A 174 36.24 -33.71 -14.51
CA LEU A 174 35.96 -35.00 -15.13
C LEU A 174 36.94 -36.03 -14.59
N THR A 175 36.43 -37.20 -14.22
CA THR A 175 37.21 -38.33 -13.71
C THR A 175 37.14 -39.47 -14.71
N LEU A 176 38.28 -39.98 -15.16
CA LEU A 176 38.37 -41.15 -16.02
C LEU A 176 37.90 -42.39 -15.26
N LYS A 177 36.96 -43.15 -15.83
CA LYS A 177 36.38 -44.35 -15.19
C LYS A 177 36.54 -45.63 -16.00
N ALA A 178 36.64 -45.53 -17.32
CA ALA A 178 36.94 -46.66 -18.20
C ALA A 178 37.86 -46.19 -19.33
N VAL A 179 38.81 -47.03 -19.74
CA VAL A 179 39.82 -46.69 -20.74
C VAL A 179 40.24 -47.95 -21.50
N HIS A 180 40.31 -47.88 -22.83
CA HIS A 180 40.71 -49.02 -23.65
C HIS A 180 41.49 -48.55 -24.89
N GLY A 181 42.55 -49.28 -25.26
CA GLY A 181 43.32 -49.04 -26.49
C GLY A 181 44.37 -47.93 -26.42
N PHE A 182 44.64 -47.36 -25.24
CA PHE A 182 45.64 -46.32 -25.02
C PHE A 182 46.90 -46.82 -24.30
N SER A 183 47.95 -46.01 -24.32
CA SER A 183 49.21 -46.21 -23.63
C SER A 183 49.05 -46.20 -22.10
N HIS A 184 50.03 -46.80 -21.41
CA HIS A 184 50.02 -46.83 -19.94
C HIS A 184 50.10 -45.41 -19.36
N ASP A 185 50.84 -44.49 -19.98
CA ASP A 185 50.96 -43.09 -19.57
C ASP A 185 49.60 -42.35 -19.61
N PHE A 186 48.77 -42.61 -20.62
CA PHE A 186 47.45 -42.00 -20.75
C PHE A 186 46.46 -42.56 -19.72
N SER A 187 46.60 -43.84 -19.40
CA SER A 187 45.74 -44.53 -18.42
C SER A 187 45.92 -44.02 -16.98
N HIS A 188 47.03 -43.33 -16.67
CA HIS A 188 47.29 -42.70 -15.36
C HIS A 188 46.68 -41.30 -15.20
N VAL A 189 46.06 -40.73 -16.24
CA VAL A 189 45.33 -39.46 -16.15
C VAL A 189 43.98 -39.71 -15.48
N VAL A 190 43.93 -39.66 -14.15
CA VAL A 190 42.73 -40.01 -13.37
C VAL A 190 41.65 -38.93 -13.43
N GLN A 191 42.02 -37.65 -13.47
CA GLN A 191 41.07 -36.53 -13.39
C GLN A 191 41.60 -35.26 -14.07
N TRP A 192 40.73 -34.50 -14.71
CA TRP A 192 41.05 -33.18 -15.26
C TRP A 192 39.91 -32.18 -15.04
N LYS A 193 40.23 -30.89 -15.05
CA LYS A 193 39.24 -29.81 -15.00
C LYS A 193 38.81 -29.41 -16.40
N ARG A 194 37.56 -28.95 -16.52
CA ARG A 194 37.07 -28.26 -17.71
C ARG A 194 37.94 -27.02 -17.98
N ARG A 195 38.31 -26.79 -19.24
CA ARG A 195 39.09 -25.63 -19.68
C ARG A 195 38.26 -24.82 -20.67
N ASP A 196 38.12 -23.53 -20.42
CA ASP A 196 37.33 -22.63 -21.26
C ASP A 196 37.83 -22.66 -22.72
N GLY A 197 36.91 -22.91 -23.66
CA GLY A 197 37.24 -23.03 -25.08
C GLY A 197 37.98 -24.32 -25.48
N GLY A 198 38.18 -25.26 -24.55
CA GLY A 198 38.72 -26.60 -24.82
C GLY A 198 37.67 -27.57 -25.34
N MET A 199 38.11 -28.75 -25.80
CA MET A 199 37.23 -29.80 -26.34
C MET A 199 36.17 -30.25 -25.34
N THR A 200 36.55 -30.46 -24.07
CA THR A 200 35.61 -30.84 -23.01
C THR A 200 34.56 -29.77 -22.77
N ASP A 201 34.94 -28.48 -22.76
CA ASP A 201 34.00 -27.37 -22.61
C ASP A 201 33.04 -27.27 -23.81
N HIS A 202 33.54 -27.53 -25.02
CA HIS A 202 32.70 -27.58 -26.22
C HIS A 202 31.61 -28.65 -26.15
N VAL A 203 31.97 -29.86 -25.72
CA VAL A 203 31.03 -30.99 -25.58
C VAL A 203 29.98 -30.70 -24.50
N LEU A 204 30.42 -30.18 -23.34
CA LEU A 204 29.52 -29.87 -22.22
C LEU A 204 28.60 -28.67 -22.51
N SER A 205 29.09 -27.62 -23.16
CA SER A 205 28.32 -26.41 -23.48
C SER A 205 27.30 -26.62 -24.60
N LYS A 206 27.70 -27.31 -25.68
CA LYS A 206 26.81 -27.52 -26.84
C LYS A 206 25.82 -28.65 -26.67
N ARG A 207 26.05 -29.57 -25.73
CA ARG A 207 25.14 -30.69 -25.42
C ARG A 207 24.81 -31.59 -26.63
N ILE A 208 25.71 -31.68 -27.61
CA ILE A 208 25.56 -32.54 -28.79
C ILE A 208 26.86 -33.32 -29.03
N PRO A 209 26.80 -34.50 -29.69
CA PRO A 209 27.99 -35.23 -30.10
C PRO A 209 28.96 -34.33 -30.88
N THR A 210 30.19 -34.24 -30.42
CA THR A 210 31.25 -33.48 -31.11
C THR A 210 32.11 -34.46 -31.89
N VAL A 211 32.18 -34.26 -33.21
CA VAL A 211 32.90 -35.13 -34.14
C VAL A 211 34.06 -34.35 -34.72
N ILE A 212 35.27 -34.90 -34.58
CA ILE A 212 36.51 -34.33 -35.06
C ILE A 212 37.13 -35.35 -36.00
N SER A 213 37.03 -35.11 -37.32
CA SER A 213 37.58 -36.01 -38.33
C SER A 213 39.11 -36.00 -38.37
N ASP A 214 39.71 -34.85 -38.08
CA ASP A 214 41.16 -34.67 -37.95
C ASP A 214 41.47 -33.56 -36.94
N ILE A 215 42.16 -33.91 -35.85
CA ILE A 215 42.48 -33.01 -34.75
C ILE A 215 43.46 -31.91 -35.16
N GLU A 216 44.29 -32.13 -36.19
CA GLU A 216 45.24 -31.11 -36.67
C GLU A 216 44.52 -29.95 -37.36
N THR A 217 43.30 -30.19 -37.86
CA THR A 217 42.50 -29.19 -38.59
C THR A 217 41.56 -28.40 -37.68
N TYR A 218 41.43 -28.81 -36.41
CA TYR A 218 40.42 -28.27 -35.49
C TYR A 218 41.05 -27.37 -34.41
N PRO A 219 40.56 -26.14 -34.18
CA PRO A 219 41.18 -25.20 -33.25
C PRO A 219 40.76 -25.49 -31.81
N PHE A 220 41.45 -26.38 -31.11
CA PHE A 220 41.35 -26.51 -29.65
C PHE A 220 42.69 -26.16 -28.98
N VAL A 221 42.65 -25.24 -28.01
CA VAL A 221 43.81 -24.68 -27.31
C VAL A 221 44.51 -25.76 -26.47
N ASP A 222 45.74 -26.12 -26.85
CA ASP A 222 46.75 -26.91 -26.10
C ASP A 222 46.29 -28.27 -25.50
N ASN A 223 46.03 -29.27 -26.37
CA ASN A 223 45.77 -30.66 -25.99
C ASN A 223 47.00 -31.57 -26.12
N ARG A 224 48.09 -31.24 -25.40
CA ARG A 224 49.36 -32.01 -25.48
C ARG A 224 49.21 -33.50 -25.22
N ASN A 225 48.30 -33.90 -24.32
CA ASN A 225 48.12 -35.31 -23.96
C ASN A 225 47.47 -36.12 -25.10
N ILE A 226 46.47 -35.56 -25.78
CA ILE A 226 45.79 -36.21 -26.93
C ILE A 226 46.75 -36.32 -28.12
N ILE A 227 47.53 -35.25 -28.37
CA ILE A 227 48.54 -35.22 -29.45
C ILE A 227 49.70 -36.17 -29.14
N LYS A 228 50.19 -36.21 -27.89
CA LYS A 228 51.26 -37.12 -27.45
C LYS A 228 50.86 -38.58 -27.57
N GLU A 229 49.58 -38.89 -27.33
CA GLU A 229 49.02 -40.23 -27.49
C GLU A 229 48.84 -40.63 -28.97
N GLY A 230 48.92 -39.68 -29.90
CA GLY A 230 48.80 -39.93 -31.34
C GLY A 230 47.37 -39.99 -31.87
N ILE A 231 46.38 -39.55 -31.08
CA ILE A 231 44.97 -39.53 -31.49
C ILE A 231 44.79 -38.49 -32.60
N LYS A 232 44.14 -38.89 -33.70
CA LYS A 232 43.90 -38.04 -34.87
C LYS A 232 42.42 -37.75 -35.09
N SER A 233 41.51 -38.65 -34.71
CA SER A 233 40.07 -38.44 -34.86
C SER A 233 39.32 -38.83 -33.59
N ILE A 234 38.28 -38.07 -33.23
CA ILE A 234 37.55 -38.22 -31.97
C ILE A 234 36.05 -38.04 -32.21
N VAL A 235 35.24 -38.92 -31.62
CA VAL A 235 33.81 -38.72 -31.38
C VAL A 235 33.59 -38.64 -29.88
N ALA A 236 33.16 -37.48 -29.41
CA ALA A 236 32.85 -37.22 -28.01
C ALA A 236 31.34 -37.08 -27.83
N VAL A 237 30.71 -38.03 -27.13
CA VAL A 237 29.27 -38.07 -26.87
C VAL A 237 29.00 -37.70 -25.41
N PRO A 238 28.25 -36.63 -25.13
CA PRO A 238 27.80 -36.32 -23.78
C PRO A 238 26.79 -37.36 -23.27
N LEU A 239 26.98 -37.83 -22.04
CA LEU A 239 26.11 -38.78 -21.36
C LEU A 239 25.06 -38.01 -20.55
N PHE A 240 23.79 -38.13 -20.92
CA PHE A 240 22.70 -37.38 -20.30
C PHE A 240 21.84 -38.24 -19.39
N ALA A 241 21.58 -37.75 -18.19
CA ALA A 241 20.52 -38.25 -17.34
C ALA A 241 19.71 -37.09 -16.76
N ASN A 242 18.37 -37.15 -16.89
CA ASN A 242 17.43 -36.14 -16.39
C ASN A 242 17.85 -34.69 -16.69
N ASP A 243 18.17 -34.38 -17.96
CA ASP A 243 18.58 -33.06 -18.47
C ASP A 243 19.93 -32.50 -18.00
N HIS A 244 20.71 -33.27 -17.25
CA HIS A 244 22.08 -32.95 -16.84
C HIS A 244 23.11 -33.88 -17.49
N ILE A 245 24.31 -33.36 -17.76
CA ILE A 245 25.42 -34.17 -18.28
C ILE A 245 26.12 -34.82 -17.10
N ILE A 246 26.18 -36.14 -17.09
CA ILE A 246 26.82 -36.93 -16.03
C ILE A 246 28.20 -37.44 -16.42
N GLY A 247 28.58 -37.29 -17.70
CA GLY A 247 29.87 -37.72 -18.22
C GLY A 247 29.99 -37.55 -19.73
N ILE A 248 31.10 -38.04 -20.27
CA ILE A 248 31.40 -38.04 -21.71
C ILE A 248 31.97 -39.41 -22.09
N LEU A 249 31.47 -39.97 -23.19
CA LEU A 249 32.03 -41.13 -23.87
C LEU A 249 32.88 -40.66 -25.05
N TYR A 250 34.14 -41.04 -25.06
CA TYR A 250 35.11 -40.74 -26.11
C TYR A 250 35.40 -42.00 -26.92
N ILE A 251 35.32 -41.88 -28.24
CA ILE A 251 35.74 -42.89 -29.21
C ILE A 251 36.78 -42.27 -30.11
N ASP A 252 37.95 -42.89 -30.17
CA ASP A 252 39.17 -42.29 -30.70
C ASP A 252 39.79 -43.18 -31.80
N ASP A 253 40.36 -42.53 -32.81
CA ASP A 253 41.11 -43.19 -33.89
C ASP A 253 42.47 -42.50 -34.09
N PHE A 254 43.50 -43.31 -34.34
CA PHE A 254 44.89 -42.85 -34.51
C PHE A 254 45.20 -42.38 -35.93
N LYS A 255 44.20 -42.43 -36.83
CA LYS A 255 44.24 -41.86 -38.18
C LYS A 255 43.04 -40.93 -38.40
N PRO A 256 43.15 -39.95 -39.31
CA PRO A 256 42.00 -39.16 -39.72
C PRO A 256 40.88 -40.04 -40.25
N ARG A 257 39.65 -39.79 -39.81
CA ARG A 257 38.49 -40.63 -40.14
C ARG A 257 37.25 -39.77 -40.37
N ASN A 258 36.55 -40.04 -41.46
CA ASN A 258 35.21 -39.50 -41.68
C ASN A 258 34.19 -40.46 -41.08
N TRP A 259 33.65 -40.11 -39.93
CA TRP A 259 32.64 -40.89 -39.24
C TRP A 259 31.32 -40.85 -40.00
N MET A 260 30.73 -42.03 -40.21
CA MET A 260 29.41 -42.12 -40.81
C MET A 260 28.35 -41.66 -39.82
N GLN A 261 27.30 -41.02 -40.32
CA GLN A 261 26.18 -40.56 -39.49
C GLN A 261 25.57 -41.68 -38.63
N ARG A 262 25.47 -42.90 -39.17
CA ARG A 262 25.00 -44.08 -38.44
C ARG A 262 25.90 -44.49 -37.27
N GLU A 263 27.23 -44.32 -37.40
CA GLU A 263 28.18 -44.62 -36.32
C GLU A 263 28.00 -43.65 -35.15
N ILE A 264 27.82 -42.36 -35.46
CA ILE A 264 27.57 -41.32 -34.47
C ILE A 264 26.24 -41.56 -33.75
N GLU A 265 25.18 -41.88 -34.50
CA GLU A 265 23.86 -42.22 -33.96
C GLU A 265 23.92 -43.43 -33.03
N PHE A 266 24.65 -44.48 -33.41
CA PHE A 266 24.83 -45.67 -32.60
C PHE A 266 25.57 -45.38 -31.28
N ILE A 267 26.72 -44.67 -31.34
CA ILE A 267 27.48 -44.30 -30.13
C ILE A 267 26.63 -43.40 -29.22
N THR A 268 25.86 -42.48 -29.81
CA THR A 268 24.95 -41.61 -29.07
C THR A 268 23.89 -42.41 -28.32
N LEU A 269 23.29 -43.41 -28.97
CA LEU A 269 22.28 -44.27 -28.36
C LEU A 269 22.86 -45.16 -27.25
N LEU A 270 24.08 -45.66 -27.41
CA LEU A 270 24.81 -46.35 -26.34
C LEU A 270 25.11 -45.42 -25.16
N GLY A 271 25.49 -44.17 -25.43
CA GLY A 271 25.70 -43.15 -24.40
C GLY A 271 24.45 -42.93 -23.53
N ILE A 272 23.25 -42.94 -24.13
CA ILE A 272 21.99 -42.86 -23.39
C ILE A 272 21.83 -44.06 -22.44
N GLN A 273 22.09 -45.28 -22.90
CA GLN A 273 22.02 -46.49 -22.06
C GLN A 273 23.06 -46.45 -20.92
N ALA A 274 24.27 -45.97 -21.20
CA ALA A 274 25.32 -45.75 -20.20
C ALA A 274 24.83 -44.85 -19.07
N ALA A 275 24.21 -43.73 -19.45
CA ALA A 275 23.77 -42.71 -18.53
C ALA A 275 22.72 -43.23 -17.55
N TYR A 276 21.75 -44.02 -18.04
CA TYR A 276 20.76 -44.68 -17.17
C TYR A 276 21.40 -45.66 -16.18
N ALA A 277 22.38 -46.45 -16.61
CA ALA A 277 23.06 -47.39 -15.74
C ALA A 277 23.87 -46.67 -14.64
N ILE A 278 24.58 -45.60 -14.99
CA ILE A 278 25.32 -44.76 -14.03
C ILE A 278 24.39 -44.19 -12.95
N GLU A 279 23.24 -43.64 -13.34
CA GLU A 279 22.26 -43.11 -12.38
C GLU A 279 21.65 -44.18 -11.47
N LYS A 280 21.35 -45.37 -12.01
CA LYS A 280 20.87 -46.50 -11.20
C LYS A 280 21.83 -46.80 -10.04
N PHE A 281 23.14 -46.86 -10.31
CA PHE A 281 24.14 -47.13 -9.28
C PHE A 281 24.27 -46.00 -8.25
N ARG A 282 24.20 -44.73 -8.69
CA ARG A 282 24.16 -43.56 -7.78
C ARG A 282 22.96 -43.59 -6.85
N LEU A 283 21.79 -43.97 -7.36
CA LEU A 283 20.55 -44.09 -6.57
C LEU A 283 20.66 -45.20 -5.51
N ILE A 284 21.21 -46.37 -5.86
CA ILE A 284 21.42 -47.48 -4.92
C ILE A 284 22.34 -47.05 -3.76
N GLU A 285 23.45 -46.36 -4.06
CA GLU A 285 24.36 -45.85 -3.03
C GLU A 285 23.66 -44.82 -2.13
N THR A 286 22.87 -43.93 -2.73
CA THR A 286 22.09 -42.92 -2.00
C THR A 286 21.07 -43.56 -1.07
N ILE A 287 20.33 -44.58 -1.52
CA ILE A 287 19.38 -45.33 -0.68
C ILE A 287 20.10 -45.95 0.52
N SER A 288 21.25 -46.57 0.32
CA SER A 288 22.04 -47.17 1.40
C SER A 288 22.51 -46.13 2.43
N LYS A 289 22.98 -44.96 1.98
CA LYS A 289 23.33 -43.83 2.85
C LYS A 289 22.14 -43.32 3.65
N THR A 290 20.98 -43.16 3.01
CA THR A 290 19.73 -42.73 3.67
C THR A 290 19.27 -43.74 4.71
N GLN A 291 19.33 -45.05 4.43
CA GLN A 291 19.01 -46.09 5.41
C GLN A 291 19.91 -46.02 6.65
N ASN A 292 21.22 -45.86 6.46
CA ASN A 292 22.16 -45.70 7.57
C ASN A 292 21.91 -44.41 8.37
N TYR A 293 21.57 -43.32 7.68
CA TYR A 293 21.18 -42.07 8.34
C TYR A 293 19.93 -42.25 9.21
N LEU A 294 18.86 -42.83 8.68
CA LEU A 294 17.62 -43.08 9.43
C LEU A 294 17.86 -43.97 10.66
N LYS A 295 18.68 -45.02 10.52
CA LYS A 295 19.09 -45.87 11.65
C LYS A 295 19.80 -45.05 12.73
N ASN A 296 20.75 -44.20 12.34
CA ASN A 296 21.46 -43.33 13.28
C ASN A 296 20.55 -42.29 13.95
N VAL A 297 19.54 -41.77 13.26
CA VAL A 297 18.55 -40.84 13.84
C VAL A 297 17.73 -41.54 14.91
N LEU A 298 17.23 -42.74 14.63
CA LEU A 298 16.48 -43.54 15.61
C LEU A 298 17.35 -43.89 16.83
N ASP A 299 18.60 -44.29 16.60
CA ASP A 299 19.53 -44.67 17.68
C ASP A 299 20.01 -43.48 18.52
N ASN A 300 20.17 -42.29 17.94
CA ASN A 300 20.60 -41.11 18.70
C ASN A 300 19.45 -40.34 19.36
N SER A 301 18.19 -40.76 19.17
CA SER A 301 17.07 -40.18 19.89
C SER A 301 17.24 -40.35 21.41
N ALA A 302 16.99 -39.26 22.16
CA ALA A 302 16.99 -39.29 23.62
C ALA A 302 15.74 -40.01 24.17
N ASP A 303 14.67 -40.08 23.39
CA ASP A 303 13.42 -40.74 23.78
C ASP A 303 13.52 -42.26 23.62
N ILE A 304 12.66 -42.96 24.36
CA ILE A 304 12.52 -44.41 24.29
C ILE A 304 11.72 -44.75 23.02
N ILE A 305 12.33 -45.42 22.05
CA ILE A 305 11.65 -45.88 20.83
C ILE A 305 11.67 -47.40 20.80
N VAL A 306 10.48 -47.99 20.78
CA VAL A 306 10.27 -49.43 20.76
C VAL A 306 9.31 -49.78 19.64
N THR A 307 9.70 -50.71 18.77
CA THR A 307 8.80 -51.28 17.76
C THR A 307 8.44 -52.69 18.15
N THR A 308 7.17 -53.06 17.95
CA THR A 308 6.69 -54.43 18.14
C THR A 308 6.12 -55.01 16.84
N ASP A 309 6.10 -56.33 16.74
CA ASP A 309 5.30 -57.05 15.74
C ASP A 309 3.79 -57.02 16.08
N THR A 310 2.98 -57.72 15.28
CA THR A 310 1.52 -57.87 15.48
C THR A 310 1.15 -58.67 16.72
N GLU A 311 2.07 -59.48 17.27
CA GLU A 311 1.89 -60.15 18.56
C GLU A 311 2.33 -59.29 19.74
N GLY A 312 2.86 -58.08 19.51
CA GLY A 312 3.36 -57.21 20.58
C GLY A 312 4.74 -57.61 21.13
N ARG A 313 5.51 -58.43 20.40
CA ARG A 313 6.90 -58.74 20.72
C ARG A 313 7.82 -57.65 20.17
N ILE A 314 8.82 -57.26 20.94
CA ILE A 314 9.73 -56.19 20.56
C ILE A 314 10.63 -56.65 19.40
N VAL A 315 10.60 -55.92 18.28
CA VAL A 315 11.42 -56.18 17.08
C VAL A 315 12.53 -55.14 16.90
N GLU A 316 12.35 -53.93 17.41
CA GLU A 316 13.36 -52.87 17.39
C GLU A 316 13.36 -52.12 18.72
N PHE A 317 14.55 -51.76 19.20
CA PHE A 317 14.77 -51.14 20.50
C PHE A 317 15.97 -50.21 20.40
N ASN A 318 15.71 -48.90 20.40
CA ASN A 318 16.75 -47.92 20.14
C ASN A 318 17.71 -47.73 21.34
N ARG A 319 18.82 -47.02 21.11
CA ARG A 319 19.81 -46.74 22.16
C ARG A 319 19.25 -45.87 23.30
N GLY A 320 18.32 -44.96 23.02
CA GLY A 320 17.61 -44.16 24.02
C GLY A 320 16.85 -45.05 25.01
N ALA A 321 16.06 -45.99 24.51
CA ALA A 321 15.37 -47.00 25.30
C ALA A 321 16.34 -47.85 26.13
N SER A 322 17.48 -48.23 25.55
CA SER A 322 18.50 -49.01 26.27
C SER A 322 19.12 -48.25 27.44
N ARG A 323 19.39 -46.95 27.26
CA ARG A 323 19.98 -46.10 28.30
C ARG A 323 19.00 -45.84 29.44
N ILE A 324 17.74 -45.55 29.13
CA ILE A 324 16.73 -45.16 30.13
C ILE A 324 16.16 -46.39 30.85
N LEU A 325 15.86 -47.47 30.13
CA LEU A 325 15.26 -48.67 30.71
C LEU A 325 16.29 -49.69 31.23
N GLY A 326 17.56 -49.55 30.85
CA GLY A 326 18.66 -50.41 31.32
C GLY A 326 18.76 -51.80 30.67
N TYR A 327 17.91 -52.09 29.68
CA TYR A 327 18.00 -53.33 28.88
C TYR A 327 18.89 -53.13 27.66
N SER A 328 19.71 -54.13 27.32
CA SER A 328 20.37 -54.15 26.01
C SER A 328 19.41 -54.65 24.93
N LYS A 329 19.65 -54.26 23.67
CA LYS A 329 18.82 -54.69 22.54
C LYS A 329 18.72 -56.22 22.45
N ASP A 330 19.85 -56.93 22.51
CA ASP A 330 19.87 -58.39 22.38
C ASP A 330 19.13 -59.12 23.51
N GLU A 331 19.01 -58.52 24.70
CA GLU A 331 18.25 -59.07 25.83
C GLU A 331 16.73 -58.92 25.69
N ILE A 332 16.26 -57.88 24.97
CA ILE A 332 14.86 -57.47 24.97
C ILE A 332 14.12 -57.79 23.66
N ILE A 333 14.84 -57.91 22.54
CA ILE A 333 14.25 -58.35 21.27
C ILE A 333 13.56 -59.72 21.44
N GLY A 334 12.37 -59.86 20.87
CA GLY A 334 11.54 -61.08 20.94
C GLY A 334 10.70 -61.22 22.21
N THR A 335 10.94 -60.41 23.23
CA THR A 335 10.13 -60.38 24.46
C THR A 335 8.85 -59.55 24.27
N LYS A 336 7.80 -59.83 25.06
CA LYS A 336 6.56 -59.04 25.04
C LYS A 336 6.80 -57.66 25.67
N ALA A 337 6.36 -56.61 24.98
CA ALA A 337 6.54 -55.23 25.44
C ALA A 337 5.84 -54.89 26.77
N GLU A 338 4.87 -55.71 27.20
CA GLU A 338 4.18 -55.65 28.50
C GLU A 338 5.16 -55.68 29.69
N LYS A 339 6.32 -56.33 29.53
CA LYS A 339 7.36 -56.41 30.55
C LYS A 339 7.91 -55.05 30.97
N LEU A 340 7.81 -54.04 30.11
CA LEU A 340 8.31 -52.68 30.38
C LEU A 340 7.35 -51.85 31.25
N TRP A 341 6.14 -52.34 31.54
CA TRP A 341 5.08 -51.58 32.19
C TRP A 341 5.02 -51.88 33.68
N VAL A 342 4.77 -50.85 34.49
CA VAL A 342 4.48 -51.04 35.93
C VAL A 342 3.18 -51.81 36.12
N GLN A 343 2.16 -51.51 35.31
CA GLN A 343 0.89 -52.22 35.28
C GLN A 343 0.67 -52.79 33.87
N PRO A 344 1.00 -54.08 33.63
CA PRO A 344 0.87 -54.70 32.31
C PRO A 344 -0.53 -54.62 31.70
N GLU A 345 -1.57 -54.58 32.54
CA GLU A 345 -2.98 -54.46 32.17
C GLU A 345 -3.28 -53.15 31.42
N GLN A 346 -2.64 -52.04 31.81
CA GLN A 346 -2.83 -50.73 31.16
C GLN A 346 -2.45 -50.76 29.67
N ARG A 347 -1.45 -51.56 29.31
CA ARG A 347 -1.05 -51.71 27.91
C ARG A 347 -2.18 -52.30 27.07
N HIS A 348 -2.95 -53.23 27.63
CA HIS A 348 -4.07 -53.85 26.92
C HIS A 348 -5.17 -52.83 26.63
N ASP A 349 -5.45 -51.93 27.56
CA ASP A 349 -6.42 -50.85 27.34
C ASP A 349 -5.95 -49.84 26.31
N ILE A 350 -4.65 -49.51 26.29
CA ILE A 350 -4.06 -48.64 25.27
C ILE A 350 -4.13 -49.26 23.88
N LEU A 351 -3.94 -50.58 23.77
CA LEU A 351 -4.11 -51.29 22.49
C LEU A 351 -5.55 -51.27 22.01
N LYS A 352 -6.56 -51.34 22.89
CA LYS A 352 -7.98 -51.15 22.51
C LYS A 352 -8.26 -49.74 22.00
N VAL A 353 -7.65 -48.72 22.61
CA VAL A 353 -7.75 -47.33 22.12
C VAL A 353 -7.10 -47.23 20.74
N LEU A 354 -5.93 -47.83 20.55
CA LEU A 354 -5.25 -47.88 19.25
C LEU A 354 -6.08 -48.60 18.18
N GLU A 355 -6.76 -49.70 18.51
CA GLU A 355 -7.68 -50.40 17.59
C GLU A 355 -8.87 -49.53 17.18
N LYS A 356 -9.42 -48.75 18.11
CA LYS A 356 -10.58 -47.89 17.85
C LYS A 356 -10.22 -46.61 17.10
N GLU A 357 -9.10 -45.97 17.45
CA GLU A 357 -8.75 -44.61 17.02
C GLU A 357 -7.60 -44.56 16.01
N GLY A 358 -6.87 -45.66 15.80
CA GLY A 358 -5.79 -45.78 14.82
C GLY A 358 -4.44 -45.17 15.26
N TYR A 359 -4.43 -44.35 16.30
CA TYR A 359 -3.23 -43.84 16.97
C TYR A 359 -3.53 -43.55 18.44
N VAL A 360 -2.48 -43.53 19.28
CA VAL A 360 -2.52 -43.06 20.66
C VAL A 360 -1.43 -42.02 20.80
N SER A 361 -1.75 -40.84 21.31
CA SER A 361 -0.79 -39.75 21.48
C SER A 361 -0.79 -39.24 22.91
N ASN A 362 0.40 -38.93 23.42
CA ASN A 362 0.62 -38.32 24.74
C ASN A 362 -0.05 -39.07 25.91
N TYR A 363 -0.22 -40.38 25.79
CA TYR A 363 -0.83 -41.18 26.85
C TYR A 363 0.15 -41.32 28.01
N GLU A 364 -0.18 -40.72 29.14
CA GLU A 364 0.69 -40.77 30.31
C GLU A 364 0.56 -42.10 31.04
N THR A 365 1.70 -42.73 31.29
CA THR A 365 1.76 -44.01 32.00
C THR A 365 3.14 -44.16 32.65
N GLN A 366 3.40 -45.31 33.26
CA GLN A 366 4.60 -45.59 34.01
C GLN A 366 5.28 -46.84 33.49
N LEU A 367 6.56 -46.70 33.17
CA LEU A 367 7.43 -47.82 32.82
C LEU A 367 8.33 -48.19 34.00
N ILE A 368 8.76 -49.44 34.01
CA ILE A 368 9.69 -49.97 35.00
C ILE A 368 11.03 -50.29 34.34
N THR A 369 12.12 -49.78 34.92
CA THR A 369 13.47 -50.06 34.45
C THR A 369 13.94 -51.44 34.92
N LYS A 370 15.04 -51.95 34.35
CA LYS A 370 15.68 -53.22 34.76
C LYS A 370 16.01 -53.27 36.25
N ASP A 371 16.37 -52.13 36.84
CA ASP A 371 16.73 -51.99 38.27
C ASP A 371 15.51 -51.73 39.18
N GLY A 372 14.30 -51.74 38.63
CA GLY A 372 13.05 -51.57 39.38
C GLY A 372 12.64 -50.13 39.66
N GLN A 373 13.30 -49.14 39.04
CA GLN A 373 12.88 -47.73 39.15
C GLN A 373 11.65 -47.47 38.27
N ILE A 374 10.74 -46.64 38.76
CA ILE A 374 9.55 -46.20 38.04
C ILE A 374 9.85 -44.87 37.35
N ILE A 375 9.56 -44.80 36.07
CA ILE A 375 9.66 -43.57 35.26
C ILE A 375 8.27 -43.20 34.72
N ASP A 376 7.90 -41.93 34.86
CA ASP A 376 6.69 -41.41 34.24
C ASP A 376 6.99 -41.11 32.77
N VAL A 377 6.22 -41.68 31.86
CA VAL A 377 6.40 -41.48 30.43
C VAL A 377 5.13 -40.99 29.76
N SER A 378 5.29 -40.15 28.74
CA SER A 378 4.25 -39.83 27.78
C SER A 378 4.45 -40.72 26.56
N LEU A 379 3.54 -41.68 26.37
CA LEU A 379 3.57 -42.64 25.28
C LEU A 379 2.76 -42.15 24.08
N THR A 380 3.40 -42.17 22.92
CA THR A 380 2.73 -42.12 21.61
C THR A 380 2.91 -43.47 20.93
N LEU A 381 1.81 -44.11 20.54
CA LEU A 381 1.78 -45.44 19.93
C LEU A 381 1.00 -45.38 18.62
N SER A 382 1.56 -45.91 17.53
CA SER A 382 0.89 -45.97 16.23
C SER A 382 1.16 -47.27 15.50
N TYR A 383 0.30 -47.61 14.53
CA TYR A 383 0.52 -48.76 13.66
C TYR A 383 1.61 -48.47 12.63
N ILE A 384 2.49 -49.45 12.44
CA ILE A 384 3.32 -49.52 11.24
C ILE A 384 2.52 -50.24 10.17
N ILE A 385 2.18 -49.53 9.10
CA ILE A 385 1.34 -50.06 8.01
C ILE A 385 2.20 -50.26 6.77
N SER A 386 2.10 -51.45 6.16
CA SER A 386 2.65 -51.72 4.83
C SER A 386 1.57 -51.51 3.77
N SER A 387 1.94 -50.88 2.64
CA SER A 387 1.08 -50.72 1.46
C SER A 387 0.63 -52.04 0.82
N GLN A 388 1.26 -53.18 1.15
CA GLN A 388 0.96 -54.49 0.58
C GLN A 388 0.47 -55.54 1.58
N LYS A 389 0.77 -55.39 2.88
CA LYS A 389 0.56 -56.44 3.91
C LYS A 389 -0.31 -56.02 5.11
N GLY A 390 -0.91 -54.83 5.08
CA GLY A 390 -1.69 -54.32 6.21
C GLY A 390 -0.79 -53.92 7.40
N ILE A 391 -1.30 -54.04 8.61
CA ILE A 391 -0.58 -53.68 9.85
C ILE A 391 0.58 -54.68 10.08
N LEU A 392 1.81 -54.17 10.12
CA LEU A 392 3.02 -54.94 10.42
C LEU A 392 3.33 -55.02 11.92
N GLY A 393 2.80 -54.10 12.72
CA GLY A 393 3.11 -53.98 14.13
C GLY A 393 2.85 -52.58 14.68
N THR A 394 3.47 -52.24 15.80
CA THR A 394 3.31 -50.92 16.44
C THR A 394 4.65 -50.24 16.68
N VAL A 395 4.71 -48.92 16.57
CA VAL A 395 5.85 -48.10 17.03
C VAL A 395 5.41 -47.26 18.21
N GLY A 396 6.09 -47.45 19.34
CA GLY A 396 5.90 -46.70 20.58
C GLY A 396 7.08 -45.75 20.79
N ILE A 397 6.77 -44.47 20.95
CA ILE A 397 7.71 -43.44 21.38
C ILE A 397 7.28 -43.00 22.78
N SER A 398 8.14 -43.24 23.77
CA SER A 398 7.91 -42.86 25.15
C SER A 398 8.91 -41.77 25.55
N LYS A 399 8.38 -40.59 25.86
CA LYS A 399 9.16 -39.47 26.38
C LYS A 399 9.16 -39.50 27.90
N ASP A 400 10.33 -39.43 28.53
CA ASP A 400 10.42 -39.30 29.99
C ASP A 400 9.90 -37.91 30.41
N ILE A 401 8.85 -37.92 31.25
CA ILE A 401 8.20 -36.72 31.79
C ILE A 401 8.31 -36.67 33.31
N THR A 402 9.16 -37.49 33.92
CA THR A 402 9.29 -37.58 35.38
C THR A 402 9.64 -36.23 36.00
N GLU A 403 10.58 -35.50 35.41
CA GLU A 403 10.98 -34.16 35.89
C GLU A 403 9.90 -33.11 35.61
N LYS A 404 9.24 -33.22 34.45
CA LYS A 404 8.13 -32.35 34.05
C LYS A 404 6.96 -32.46 35.02
N LYS A 405 6.54 -33.67 35.41
CA LYS A 405 5.46 -33.90 36.38
C LYS A 405 5.80 -33.37 37.78
N LYS A 406 7.07 -33.44 38.19
CA LYS A 406 7.51 -32.84 39.46
C LYS A 406 7.36 -31.31 39.42
N LEU A 407 7.74 -30.68 38.30
CA LEU A 407 7.59 -29.24 38.11
C LEU A 407 6.13 -28.81 37.99
N GLU A 408 5.29 -29.56 37.28
CA GLU A 408 3.85 -29.27 37.13
C GLU A 408 3.14 -29.28 38.49
N ARG A 409 3.44 -30.25 39.36
CA ARG A 409 2.90 -30.26 40.73
C ARG A 409 3.32 -29.04 41.54
N ALA A 410 4.60 -28.65 41.45
CA ALA A 410 5.11 -27.45 42.13
C ALA A 410 4.47 -26.16 41.58
N ILE A 411 4.20 -26.10 40.27
CA ILE A 411 3.51 -24.99 39.61
C ILE A 411 2.04 -24.95 40.01
N GLU A 412 1.34 -26.08 40.09
CA GLU A 412 -0.06 -26.14 40.53
C GLU A 412 -0.22 -25.66 41.97
N GLU A 413 0.65 -26.10 42.88
CA GLU A 413 0.69 -25.61 44.26
C GLU A 413 0.90 -24.10 44.29
N ARG A 414 1.87 -23.58 43.52
CA ARG A 414 2.13 -22.14 43.47
C ARG A 414 1.01 -21.34 42.80
N ASN A 415 0.34 -21.91 41.80
CA ASN A 415 -0.79 -21.30 41.11
C ASN A 415 -2.03 -21.22 42.02
N LEU A 416 -2.24 -22.20 42.89
CA LEU A 416 -3.31 -22.15 43.88
C LEU A 416 -3.09 -21.01 44.87
N GLU A 417 -1.85 -20.88 45.39
CA GLU A 417 -1.47 -19.76 46.26
C GLU A 417 -1.60 -18.40 45.56
N LEU A 418 -1.21 -18.30 44.28
CA LEU A 418 -1.36 -17.10 43.47
C LEU A 418 -2.82 -16.77 43.18
N ARG A 419 -3.69 -17.76 42.97
CA ARG A 419 -5.12 -17.54 42.76
C ARG A 419 -5.78 -16.99 44.03
N GLU A 420 -5.51 -17.57 45.19
CA GLU A 420 -6.04 -17.04 46.45
C GLU A 420 -5.54 -15.61 46.74
N LEU A 421 -4.29 -15.32 46.38
CA LEU A 421 -3.73 -13.97 46.51
C LEU A 421 -4.35 -13.00 45.49
N ASN A 422 -4.54 -13.43 44.26
CA ASN A 422 -5.14 -12.63 43.19
C ASN A 422 -6.62 -12.36 43.48
N GLU A 423 -7.41 -13.31 43.95
CA GLU A 423 -8.81 -13.06 44.33
C GLU A 423 -8.92 -12.02 45.46
N LYS A 424 -8.04 -12.11 46.47
CA LYS A 424 -7.95 -11.11 47.55
C LYS A 424 -7.49 -9.75 47.03
N LEU A 425 -6.54 -9.73 46.09
CA LEU A 425 -6.02 -8.50 45.51
C LEU A 425 -7.05 -7.86 44.57
N GLU A 426 -7.74 -8.63 43.75
CA GLU A 426 -8.81 -8.18 42.85
C GLU A 426 -9.97 -7.59 43.64
N ALA A 427 -10.42 -8.24 44.71
CA ALA A 427 -11.46 -7.67 45.58
C ALA A 427 -11.01 -6.31 46.18
N LYS A 428 -9.76 -6.22 46.61
CA LYS A 428 -9.19 -4.99 47.19
C LYS A 428 -8.93 -3.90 46.14
N VAL A 429 -8.55 -4.29 44.92
CA VAL A 429 -8.39 -3.39 43.78
C VAL A 429 -9.77 -2.87 43.40
N ILE A 430 -10.78 -3.71 43.21
CA ILE A 430 -12.16 -3.29 42.89
C ILE A 430 -12.70 -2.32 43.94
N GLU A 431 -12.50 -2.59 45.22
CA GLU A 431 -12.89 -1.69 46.31
C GLU A 431 -12.16 -0.33 46.22
N ARG A 432 -10.82 -0.36 46.06
CA ARG A 432 -10.02 0.86 45.93
C ARG A 432 -10.30 1.65 44.67
N THR A 433 -10.46 1.00 43.52
CA THR A 433 -10.79 1.65 42.25
C THR A 433 -12.15 2.32 42.36
N LYS A 434 -13.13 1.68 43.01
CA LYS A 434 -14.46 2.26 43.23
C LYS A 434 -14.43 3.47 44.17
N GLU A 435 -13.63 3.41 45.25
CA GLU A 435 -13.40 4.56 46.13
C GLU A 435 -12.70 5.71 45.40
N LEU A 436 -11.65 5.38 44.62
CA LEU A 436 -10.87 6.36 43.88
C LEU A 436 -11.69 7.02 42.78
N GLU A 437 -12.48 6.25 42.04
CA GLU A 437 -13.42 6.76 41.04
C GLU A 437 -14.49 7.65 41.66
N LYS A 438 -14.93 7.35 42.88
CA LYS A 438 -15.92 8.19 43.58
C LYS A 438 -15.27 9.50 44.03
N ALA A 439 -14.11 9.44 44.65
CA ALA A 439 -13.36 10.61 45.08
C ALA A 439 -12.95 11.49 43.89
N ASN A 440 -12.49 10.89 42.79
CA ASN A 440 -12.08 11.62 41.59
C ASN A 440 -13.30 12.26 40.91
N ARG A 441 -14.45 11.58 40.85
CA ARG A 441 -15.70 12.19 40.37
C ARG A 441 -16.17 13.35 41.24
N GLU A 442 -16.03 13.25 42.56
CA GLU A 442 -16.36 14.36 43.47
C GLU A 442 -15.39 15.54 43.31
N LEU A 443 -14.10 15.25 43.13
CA LEU A 443 -13.06 16.25 42.88
C LEU A 443 -13.25 16.96 41.54
N GLU A 444 -13.42 16.21 40.44
CA GLU A 444 -13.70 16.73 39.10
C GLU A 444 -14.98 17.56 39.10
N ARG A 445 -16.03 17.08 39.78
CA ARG A 445 -17.27 17.83 39.94
C ARG A 445 -17.04 19.14 40.70
N SER A 446 -16.30 19.11 41.80
CA SER A 446 -15.96 20.32 42.56
C SER A 446 -15.13 21.30 41.74
N ASN A 447 -14.14 20.82 40.99
CA ASN A 447 -13.25 21.63 40.17
C ASN A 447 -13.97 22.24 38.95
N ARG A 448 -14.85 21.45 38.32
CA ARG A 448 -15.73 21.91 37.24
C ARG A 448 -16.73 22.94 37.76
N LEU A 449 -17.36 22.71 38.92
CA LEU A 449 -18.28 23.67 39.53
C LEU A 449 -17.56 24.97 39.92
N LYS A 450 -16.34 24.91 40.48
CA LYS A 450 -15.52 26.09 40.81
C LYS A 450 -15.14 26.88 39.56
N SER A 451 -14.69 26.19 38.51
CA SER A 451 -14.31 26.81 37.23
C SER A 451 -15.51 27.42 36.50
N GLN A 452 -16.63 26.70 36.45
CA GLN A 452 -17.87 27.15 35.84
C GLN A 452 -18.46 28.33 36.64
N PHE A 453 -18.42 28.28 37.97
CA PHE A 453 -18.84 29.39 38.82
C PHE A 453 -18.03 30.66 38.56
N ILE A 454 -16.70 30.58 38.47
CA ILE A 454 -15.85 31.75 38.20
C ILE A 454 -16.07 32.29 36.78
N ALA A 455 -16.21 31.41 35.77
CA ALA A 455 -16.48 31.81 34.40
C ALA A 455 -17.85 32.50 34.25
N THR A 456 -18.91 31.91 34.84
CA THR A 456 -20.26 32.49 34.85
C THR A 456 -20.28 33.82 35.61
N MET A 457 -19.69 33.88 36.80
CA MET A 457 -19.63 35.12 37.59
C MET A 457 -18.89 36.24 36.86
N SER A 458 -17.82 35.94 36.10
CA SER A 458 -17.16 36.97 35.32
C SER A 458 -18.06 37.54 34.21
N HIS A 459 -18.84 36.72 33.52
CA HIS A 459 -19.76 37.19 32.47
C HIS A 459 -20.94 37.97 33.07
N GLU A 460 -21.49 37.48 34.18
CA GLU A 460 -22.60 38.12 34.91
C GLU A 460 -22.21 39.46 35.55
N LEU A 461 -20.93 39.64 35.92
CA LEU A 461 -20.43 40.91 36.44
C LEU A 461 -19.95 41.86 35.34
N ARG A 462 -19.38 41.35 34.24
CA ARG A 462 -18.88 42.19 33.13
C ARG A 462 -20.00 42.91 32.40
N THR A 463 -21.11 42.24 32.16
CA THR A 463 -22.26 42.78 31.42
C THR A 463 -22.85 44.05 32.05
N PRO A 464 -23.27 44.05 33.34
CA PRO A 464 -23.78 45.27 33.97
C PRO A 464 -22.72 46.36 34.11
N LEU A 465 -21.45 45.98 34.29
CA LEU A 465 -20.35 46.93 34.47
C LEU A 465 -19.99 47.67 33.18
N ASN A 466 -19.95 46.96 32.04
CA ASN A 466 -19.73 47.56 30.73
C ASN A 466 -20.87 48.53 30.36
N SER A 467 -22.11 48.23 30.76
CA SER A 467 -23.23 49.17 30.61
C SER A 467 -23.06 50.42 31.48
N ILE A 468 -22.68 50.27 32.76
CA ILE A 468 -22.42 51.41 33.66
C ILE A 468 -21.29 52.29 33.13
N LEU A 469 -20.22 51.68 32.62
CA LEU A 469 -19.10 52.38 32.00
C LEU A 469 -19.52 53.13 30.74
N GLY A 470 -20.22 52.47 29.81
CA GLY A 470 -20.70 53.08 28.58
C GLY A 470 -21.66 54.25 28.82
N PHE A 471 -22.58 54.14 29.79
CA PHE A 471 -23.45 55.27 30.16
C PHE A 471 -22.68 56.41 30.82
N SER A 472 -21.64 56.11 31.60
CA SER A 472 -20.81 57.15 32.23
C SER A 472 -19.95 57.89 31.21
N GLU A 473 -19.43 57.19 30.20
CA GLU A 473 -18.67 57.76 29.08
C GLU A 473 -19.56 58.64 28.19
N LEU A 474 -20.74 58.15 27.80
CA LEU A 474 -21.73 58.95 27.03
C LEU A 474 -22.17 60.24 27.76
N LEU A 475 -22.24 60.21 29.09
CA LEU A 475 -22.50 61.41 29.89
C LEU A 475 -21.30 62.38 29.85
N MET A 476 -20.08 61.86 29.96
CA MET A 476 -18.84 62.66 29.93
C MET A 476 -18.55 63.29 28.57
N ASP A 477 -18.97 62.64 27.47
CA ASP A 477 -18.87 63.12 26.09
C ASP A 477 -19.92 64.20 25.74
N GLU A 478 -20.74 64.61 26.71
CA GLU A 478 -21.75 65.66 26.58
C GLU A 478 -22.79 65.41 25.47
N VAL A 479 -22.96 64.15 25.04
CA VAL A 479 -23.90 63.73 23.98
C VAL A 479 -25.35 64.13 24.28
N PHE A 480 -25.71 64.24 25.55
CA PHE A 480 -27.05 64.65 26.03
C PHE A 480 -27.11 66.09 26.55
N GLY A 481 -26.08 66.91 26.29
CA GLY A 481 -25.96 68.30 26.70
C GLY A 481 -24.79 68.56 27.67
N PRO A 482 -24.45 69.84 27.93
CA PRO A 482 -23.30 70.20 28.76
C PRO A 482 -23.52 69.82 30.23
N LEU A 483 -22.55 69.12 30.83
CA LEU A 483 -22.58 68.74 32.24
C LEU A 483 -22.14 69.89 33.16
N THR A 484 -22.78 70.02 34.32
CA THR A 484 -22.22 70.87 35.39
C THR A 484 -20.95 70.25 35.98
N GLU A 485 -20.03 71.06 36.51
CA GLU A 485 -18.79 70.61 37.15
C GLU A 485 -19.00 69.50 38.20
N LYS A 486 -20.09 69.57 38.98
CA LYS A 486 -20.44 68.52 39.94
C LYS A 486 -20.90 67.22 39.26
N GLN A 487 -21.68 67.31 38.18
CA GLN A 487 -22.12 66.13 37.41
C GLN A 487 -20.94 65.46 36.70
N LYS A 488 -20.04 66.24 36.11
CA LYS A 488 -18.82 65.74 35.47
C LYS A 488 -17.93 65.00 36.47
N LYS A 489 -17.77 65.54 37.69
CA LYS A 489 -17.07 64.87 38.78
C LYS A 489 -17.72 63.53 39.17
N TYR A 490 -19.05 63.46 39.26
CA TYR A 490 -19.74 62.22 39.60
C TYR A 490 -19.68 61.18 38.48
N ALA A 491 -19.88 61.57 37.22
CA ALA A 491 -19.74 60.68 36.06
C ALA A 491 -18.32 60.09 35.99
N ASN A 492 -17.29 60.93 36.17
CA ASN A 492 -15.90 60.49 36.22
C ASN A 492 -15.62 59.54 37.39
N ASN A 493 -16.25 59.75 38.55
CA ASN A 493 -16.12 58.82 39.68
C ASN A 493 -16.78 57.47 39.40
N ILE A 494 -17.95 57.44 38.75
CA ILE A 494 -18.63 56.20 38.36
C ILE A 494 -17.80 55.45 37.32
N TYR A 495 -17.26 56.16 36.32
CA TYR A 495 -16.40 55.60 35.30
C TYR A 495 -15.12 54.98 35.91
N ASN A 496 -14.41 55.72 36.75
CA ASN A 496 -13.19 55.23 37.40
C ASN A 496 -13.48 54.03 38.32
N SER A 497 -14.58 54.05 39.08
CA SER A 497 -14.96 52.94 39.96
C SER A 497 -15.37 51.69 39.18
N GLY A 498 -16.11 51.86 38.07
CA GLY A 498 -16.49 50.78 37.17
C GLY A 498 -15.27 50.15 36.49
N SER A 499 -14.33 50.97 36.04
CA SER A 499 -13.11 50.51 35.35
C SER A 499 -12.20 49.73 36.31
N HIS A 500 -12.08 50.22 37.55
CA HIS A 500 -11.36 49.53 38.62
C HIS A 500 -11.96 48.15 38.93
N LEU A 501 -13.29 48.04 38.98
CA LEU A 501 -13.98 46.79 39.27
C LEU A 501 -13.84 45.78 38.11
N LEU A 502 -13.77 46.26 36.87
CA LEU A 502 -13.50 45.43 35.69
C LEU A 502 -12.09 44.85 35.74
N GLN A 503 -11.11 45.68 36.10
CA GLN A 503 -9.72 45.28 36.25
C GLN A 503 -9.54 44.25 37.37
N LEU A 504 -10.27 44.40 38.49
CA LEU A 504 -10.33 43.41 39.58
C LEU A 504 -10.78 42.04 39.10
N ILE A 505 -11.90 42.00 38.36
CA ILE A 505 -12.46 40.76 37.82
C ILE A 505 -11.46 40.10 36.86
N ASN A 506 -10.85 40.89 35.98
CA ASN A 506 -9.85 40.36 35.04
C ASN A 506 -8.61 39.81 35.75
N ASN A 507 -8.13 40.46 36.82
CA ASN A 507 -7.01 39.95 37.61
C ASN A 507 -7.34 38.63 38.33
N ILE A 508 -8.56 38.48 38.85
CA ILE A 508 -9.02 37.22 39.48
C ILE A 508 -9.11 36.10 38.44
N LEU A 509 -9.60 36.42 37.23
CA LEU A 509 -9.64 35.47 36.12
C LEU A 509 -8.26 35.03 35.68
N ASP A 510 -7.31 35.95 35.56
CA ASP A 510 -5.94 35.63 35.19
C ASP A 510 -5.32 34.68 36.22
N ILE A 511 -5.48 34.93 37.53
CA ILE A 511 -5.02 34.01 38.59
C ILE A 511 -5.68 32.63 38.46
N ALA A 512 -7.00 32.57 38.29
CA ALA A 512 -7.72 31.30 38.14
C ALA A 512 -7.30 30.51 36.88
N LYS A 513 -6.94 31.19 35.79
CA LYS A 513 -6.39 30.56 34.57
C LYS A 513 -5.00 29.98 34.81
N ILE A 514 -4.16 30.67 35.57
CA ILE A 514 -2.83 30.18 35.96
C ILE A 514 -2.94 28.95 36.86
N GLU A 515 -3.77 28.98 37.91
CA GLU A 515 -3.96 27.84 38.83
C GLU A 515 -4.54 26.60 38.15
N SER A 516 -5.41 26.79 37.16
CA SER A 516 -6.00 25.70 36.38
C SER A 516 -5.08 25.17 35.27
N GLY A 517 -3.87 25.72 35.12
CA GLY A 517 -2.91 25.35 34.07
C GLY A 517 -3.35 25.72 32.66
N LYS A 518 -4.36 26.58 32.51
CA LYS A 518 -4.95 26.99 31.22
C LYS A 518 -4.31 28.25 30.64
N MET A 519 -3.27 28.78 31.28
CA MET A 519 -2.56 29.98 30.83
C MET A 519 -1.25 29.59 30.16
N GLU A 520 -1.21 29.70 28.84
CA GLU A 520 -0.01 29.46 28.03
C GLU A 520 0.70 30.80 27.74
N LEU A 521 2.03 30.79 27.75
CA LEU A 521 2.86 31.95 27.41
C LEU A 521 3.17 31.95 25.90
N HIS A 522 2.97 33.10 25.25
CA HIS A 522 3.28 33.27 23.83
C HIS A 522 4.64 33.97 23.67
N TYR A 523 5.71 33.17 23.55
CA TYR A 523 7.07 33.69 23.42
C TYR A 523 7.34 34.31 22.05
N GLU A 524 7.64 35.62 22.02
CA GLU A 524 8.06 36.36 20.83
C GLU A 524 9.38 37.10 21.06
N ALA A 525 10.13 37.37 19.97
CA ALA A 525 11.36 38.16 20.04
C ALA A 525 11.04 39.66 19.93
N PHE A 526 11.37 40.45 20.95
CA PHE A 526 11.10 41.89 20.95
C PHE A 526 12.22 42.71 21.59
N SER A 527 12.29 43.99 21.21
CA SER A 527 13.21 44.96 21.82
C SER A 527 12.74 45.36 23.22
N VAL A 528 13.55 45.05 24.24
CA VAL A 528 13.27 45.42 25.64
C VAL A 528 13.16 46.92 25.78
N ARG A 529 14.03 47.67 25.08
CA ARG A 529 14.02 49.14 25.08
C ARG A 529 12.70 49.69 24.57
N HIS A 530 12.16 49.11 23.50
CA HIS A 530 10.88 49.52 22.95
C HIS A 530 9.72 49.17 23.91
N ALA A 531 9.72 47.97 24.48
CA ALA A 531 8.70 47.56 25.45
C ALA A 531 8.70 48.42 26.73
N ILE A 532 9.87 48.79 27.25
CA ILE A 532 9.99 49.72 28.39
C ILE A 532 9.47 51.11 28.01
N SER A 533 9.81 51.62 26.81
CA SER A 533 9.34 52.93 26.33
C SER A 533 7.81 52.99 26.15
N GLU A 534 7.20 51.91 25.67
CA GLU A 534 5.73 51.79 25.59
C GLU A 534 5.08 51.94 26.98
N VAL A 535 5.63 51.30 28.01
CA VAL A 535 5.11 51.41 29.40
C VAL A 535 5.43 52.76 30.02
N GLU A 536 6.62 53.30 29.80
CA GLU A 536 7.04 54.62 30.27
C GLU A 536 6.09 55.72 29.79
N THR A 537 5.64 55.65 28.53
CA THR A 537 4.72 56.63 27.92
C THR A 537 3.41 56.75 28.70
N VAL A 538 2.95 55.64 29.31
CA VAL A 538 1.72 55.60 30.14
C VAL A 538 1.98 56.05 31.58
N ILE A 539 3.13 55.71 32.15
CA ILE A 539 3.46 55.99 33.56
C ILE A 539 3.95 57.42 33.77
N LYS A 540 4.70 57.99 32.83
CA LYS A 540 5.32 59.32 32.95
C LYS A 540 4.32 60.46 33.23
N PRO A 541 3.15 60.54 32.55
CA PRO A 541 2.14 61.54 32.91
C PRO A 541 1.60 61.38 34.34
N LEU A 542 1.55 60.15 34.87
CA LEU A 542 1.07 59.88 36.23
C LEU A 542 2.09 60.32 37.30
N SER A 543 3.38 60.09 37.05
CA SER A 543 4.45 60.57 37.92
C SER A 543 4.58 62.09 37.87
N GLU A 544 4.52 62.70 36.68
CA GLU A 544 4.58 64.16 36.49
C GLU A 544 3.41 64.87 37.19
N LYS A 545 2.19 64.31 37.15
CA LYS A 545 1.03 64.83 37.87
C LYS A 545 1.25 64.88 39.39
N LYS A 546 2.03 63.94 39.94
CA LYS A 546 2.48 63.92 41.34
C LYS A 546 3.83 64.62 41.57
N LYS A 547 4.38 65.32 40.58
CA LYS A 547 5.72 65.94 40.59
C LYS A 547 6.83 65.00 41.04
N GLN A 548 6.74 63.73 40.66
CA GLN A 548 7.76 62.71 40.90
C GLN A 548 8.71 62.64 39.72
N ASN A 549 9.96 62.32 39.99
CA ASN A 549 10.97 62.17 38.96
C ASN A 549 11.14 60.68 38.61
N LEU A 550 10.85 60.32 37.36
CA LEU A 550 11.03 58.96 36.83
C LEU A 550 12.30 58.90 35.98
N VAL A 551 13.25 58.08 36.39
CA VAL A 551 14.53 57.88 35.70
C VAL A 551 14.60 56.45 35.17
N VAL A 552 14.78 56.31 33.87
CA VAL A 552 14.92 55.01 33.19
C VAL A 552 16.36 54.81 32.71
N VAL A 553 17.01 53.75 33.19
CA VAL A 553 18.38 53.39 32.83
C VAL A 553 18.38 51.98 32.24
N ILE A 554 18.77 51.86 30.96
CA ILE A 554 18.83 50.58 30.25
C ILE A 554 20.27 50.32 29.84
N GLY A 555 20.87 49.25 30.36
CA GLY A 555 22.24 48.86 30.07
C GLY A 555 22.50 48.62 28.59
N ASN A 556 23.70 48.97 28.11
CA ASN A 556 24.05 48.93 26.68
C ASN A 556 24.00 47.53 26.04
N LYS A 557 24.10 46.46 26.84
CA LYS A 557 24.02 45.08 26.36
C LYS A 557 22.57 44.58 26.16
N VAL A 558 21.57 45.28 26.70
CA VAL A 558 20.16 44.86 26.64
C VAL A 558 19.56 45.24 25.29
N SER A 559 19.35 44.25 24.41
CA SER A 559 18.83 44.44 23.05
C SER A 559 17.46 43.76 22.87
N ILE A 560 17.45 42.51 22.40
CA ILE A 560 16.27 41.74 22.03
C ILE A 560 16.20 40.50 22.90
N ILE A 561 15.03 40.25 23.48
CA ILE A 561 14.76 39.06 24.29
C ILE A 561 13.61 38.26 23.68
N LYS A 562 13.54 36.97 24.02
CA LYS A 562 12.42 36.10 23.66
C LYS A 562 11.58 35.81 24.91
N ALA A 563 10.41 36.45 25.01
CA ALA A 563 9.48 36.33 26.13
C ALA A 563 8.04 36.65 25.65
N ASP A 564 7.03 36.47 26.49
CA ASP A 564 5.69 36.99 26.18
C ASP A 564 5.67 38.51 26.39
N LYS A 565 5.67 39.28 25.29
CA LYS A 565 5.74 40.75 25.33
C LYS A 565 4.57 41.36 26.10
N VAL A 566 3.37 40.78 26.01
CA VAL A 566 2.18 41.32 26.67
C VAL A 566 2.29 41.13 28.17
N LYS A 567 2.65 39.93 28.62
CA LYS A 567 2.84 39.62 30.05
C LYS A 567 4.06 40.32 30.65
N PHE A 568 5.12 40.46 29.87
CA PHE A 568 6.28 41.28 30.24
C PHE A 568 5.90 42.75 30.52
N LYS A 569 5.11 43.38 29.64
CA LYS A 569 4.62 44.74 29.86
C LYS A 569 3.68 44.83 31.07
N GLN A 570 2.87 43.80 31.32
CA GLN A 570 1.99 43.72 32.49
C GLN A 570 2.79 43.69 33.80
N ILE A 571 3.88 42.92 33.86
CA ILE A 571 4.82 42.90 35.01
C ILE A 571 5.38 44.30 35.26
N LEU A 572 5.91 44.96 34.22
CA LEU A 572 6.49 46.31 34.34
C LEU A 572 5.46 47.34 34.80
N TYR A 573 4.27 47.32 34.20
CA TYR A 573 3.19 48.24 34.55
C TYR A 573 2.77 48.08 36.02
N ASN A 574 2.62 46.84 36.51
CA ASN A 574 2.25 46.57 37.90
C ASN A 574 3.30 47.08 38.90
N LEU A 575 4.60 46.93 38.60
CA LEU A 575 5.66 47.40 39.46
C LEU A 575 5.79 48.93 39.45
N LEU A 576 5.76 49.56 38.27
CA LEU A 576 5.89 51.01 38.13
C LEU A 576 4.67 51.77 38.66
N SER A 577 3.46 51.26 38.43
CA SER A 577 2.24 51.88 38.97
C SER A 577 2.21 51.81 40.51
N ASN A 578 2.71 50.72 41.11
CA ASN A 578 2.91 50.64 42.56
C ASN A 578 3.93 51.66 43.05
N ALA A 579 5.08 51.81 42.38
CA ALA A 579 6.07 52.83 42.72
C ALA A 579 5.46 54.25 42.71
N VAL A 580 4.79 54.65 41.63
CA VAL A 580 4.10 55.95 41.52
C VAL A 580 3.04 56.14 42.61
N LYS A 581 2.34 55.06 42.98
CA LYS A 581 1.30 55.09 44.00
C LYS A 581 1.87 55.36 45.40
N PHE A 582 2.95 54.67 45.79
CA PHE A 582 3.48 54.66 47.15
C PHE A 582 4.63 55.66 47.40
N THR A 583 5.21 56.23 46.35
CA THR A 583 6.10 57.39 46.48
C THR A 583 5.30 58.68 46.74
N PRO A 584 5.73 59.56 47.68
CA PRO A 584 5.10 60.87 47.91
C PRO A 584 5.41 61.89 46.79
N GLU A 585 4.80 63.07 46.84
CA GLU A 585 5.10 64.18 45.92
C GLU A 585 6.56 64.63 46.07
N GLY A 586 7.28 64.78 44.95
CA GLY A 586 8.70 65.15 44.94
C GLY A 586 9.69 64.00 45.17
N GLY A 587 9.22 62.75 45.27
CA GLY A 587 10.10 61.58 45.36
C GLY A 587 10.59 61.07 44.00
N ASP A 588 11.55 60.15 44.04
CA ASP A 588 12.22 59.59 42.86
C ASP A 588 11.83 58.12 42.63
N ILE A 589 11.71 57.75 41.35
CA ILE A 589 11.46 56.38 40.89
C ILE A 589 12.51 56.04 39.84
N PHE A 590 13.19 54.91 40.02
CA PHE A 590 14.25 54.43 39.13
C PHE A 590 13.87 53.08 38.54
N LEU A 591 13.88 52.98 37.21
CA LEU A 591 13.77 51.72 36.47
C LEU A 591 15.12 51.37 35.86
N GLU A 592 15.68 50.24 36.26
CA GLU A 592 16.96 49.73 35.77
C GLU A 592 16.76 48.39 35.07
N ALA A 593 17.32 48.24 33.86
CA ALA A 593 17.35 46.97 33.14
C ALA A 593 18.79 46.60 32.76
N GLU A 594 19.25 45.43 33.22
CA GLU A 594 20.62 44.93 33.00
C GLU A 594 20.64 43.43 32.63
N LEU A 595 21.63 43.03 31.84
CA LEU A 595 21.91 41.63 31.52
C LEU A 595 22.90 41.08 32.53
N LEU A 596 22.58 39.94 33.15
CA LEU A 596 23.46 39.22 34.05
C LEU A 596 24.18 38.10 33.27
N ASP A 597 25.51 38.13 33.33
CA ASP A 597 26.39 37.07 32.83
C ASP A 597 26.44 35.89 33.85
N SER A 598 26.73 34.68 33.39
CA SER A 598 26.64 33.41 34.14
C SER A 598 27.36 33.39 35.50
N ASP A 599 28.51 34.07 35.63
CA ASP A 599 29.29 34.14 36.88
C ASP A 599 28.59 34.90 38.03
N ASN A 600 27.64 35.80 37.72
CA ASN A 600 26.93 36.61 38.73
C ASN A 600 25.58 36.02 39.16
N ILE A 601 25.10 34.95 38.50
CA ILE A 601 23.78 34.34 38.74
C ILE A 601 23.74 33.60 40.09
N SER A 602 24.85 32.97 40.48
CA SER A 602 24.97 32.19 41.73
C SER A 602 24.86 33.02 43.02
N TYR A 603 25.00 34.35 42.94
CA TYR A 603 24.85 35.23 44.10
C TYR A 603 23.38 35.61 44.38
N PHE A 604 22.52 35.59 43.35
CA PHE A 604 21.14 36.09 43.44
C PHE A 604 20.08 34.98 43.51
N ILE A 605 20.35 33.78 42.98
CA ILE A 605 19.39 32.66 42.97
C ILE A 605 19.82 31.62 44.01
N LYS A 606 19.00 31.39 45.05
CA LYS A 606 19.28 30.40 46.11
C LYS A 606 19.03 28.95 45.68
N ASN A 607 18.32 28.72 44.57
CA ASN A 607 18.04 27.41 43.98
C ASN A 607 18.66 27.32 42.58
N SER A 608 19.76 26.57 42.46
CA SER A 608 20.55 26.40 41.24
C SER A 608 19.85 25.64 40.10
N ASP A 609 18.61 25.18 40.29
CA ASP A 609 17.90 24.32 39.32
C ASP A 609 17.08 25.09 38.27
N ILE A 610 17.00 26.43 38.37
CA ILE A 610 16.08 27.26 37.55
C ILE A 610 16.75 27.82 36.29
N CYS A 611 18.09 27.87 36.24
CA CYS A 611 18.84 28.38 35.09
C CYS A 611 19.78 27.29 34.53
N PRO A 612 19.66 26.89 33.25
CA PRO A 612 20.67 26.06 32.59
C PRO A 612 22.03 26.76 32.65
N ASN A 613 23.11 26.02 32.90
CA ASN A 613 24.47 26.51 33.20
C ASN A 613 25.11 27.51 32.19
N ASP A 614 24.44 27.86 31.09
CA ASP A 614 24.91 28.78 30.03
C ASP A 614 23.89 29.90 29.68
N ALA A 615 22.81 30.10 30.47
CA ALA A 615 21.77 31.07 30.14
C ALA A 615 22.04 32.48 30.73
N ASN A 616 22.10 33.50 29.88
CA ASN A 616 22.04 34.90 30.32
C ASN A 616 20.67 35.21 30.94
N CYS A 617 20.61 36.05 31.98
CA CYS A 617 19.33 36.48 32.57
C CYS A 617 19.12 37.99 32.36
N LEU A 618 17.87 38.40 32.15
CA LEU A 618 17.49 39.81 32.22
C LEU A 618 17.05 40.14 33.64
N LYS A 619 17.74 41.09 34.26
CA LYS A 619 17.36 41.67 35.55
C LYS A 619 16.71 43.02 35.33
N ILE A 620 15.53 43.19 35.91
CA ILE A 620 14.79 44.45 35.96
C ILE A 620 14.60 44.85 37.41
N SER A 621 14.97 46.07 37.76
CA SER A 621 14.78 46.62 39.10
C SER A 621 13.93 47.89 39.04
N VAL A 622 12.90 47.97 39.87
CA VAL A 622 12.11 49.19 40.10
C VAL A 622 12.35 49.64 41.53
N THR A 623 12.99 50.80 41.69
CA THR A 623 13.31 51.40 42.99
C THR A 623 12.48 52.66 43.19
N ASP A 624 11.87 52.81 44.36
CA ASP A 624 11.02 53.94 44.72
C ASP A 624 11.46 54.52 46.08
N THR A 625 11.44 55.85 46.25
CA THR A 625 11.77 56.51 47.54
C THR A 625 10.54 56.70 48.43
N GLY A 626 9.59 55.77 48.38
CA GLY A 626 8.31 55.85 49.08
C GLY A 626 8.35 55.38 50.54
N ILE A 627 7.18 54.94 51.01
CA ILE A 627 6.95 54.59 52.43
C ILE A 627 7.74 53.36 52.91
N GLY A 628 8.24 52.52 52.00
CA GLY A 628 8.90 51.25 52.33
C GLY A 628 7.97 50.21 52.96
N ILE A 629 8.49 48.99 53.16
CA ILE A 629 7.75 47.80 53.59
C ILE A 629 8.52 47.12 54.73
N LYS A 630 7.83 46.82 55.83
CA LYS A 630 8.38 46.10 56.99
C LYS A 630 8.85 44.71 56.59
N LYS A 631 9.95 44.25 57.19
CA LYS A 631 10.55 42.94 56.88
C LYS A 631 9.62 41.75 57.12
N GLU A 632 8.68 41.87 58.07
CA GLU A 632 7.68 40.85 58.39
C GLU A 632 6.59 40.69 57.32
N ASP A 633 6.45 41.68 56.43
CA ASP A 633 5.41 41.72 55.41
C ASP A 633 5.95 41.46 53.98
N HIS A 634 7.26 41.23 53.83
CA HIS A 634 7.91 40.96 52.53
C HIS A 634 7.36 39.72 51.82
N GLU A 635 6.97 38.67 52.56
CA GLU A 635 6.32 37.50 51.95
C GLU A 635 4.82 37.72 51.71
N LYS A 636 4.16 38.44 52.62
CA LYS A 636 2.71 38.70 52.60
C LYS A 636 2.26 39.55 51.43
N ILE A 637 3.07 40.50 50.98
CA ILE A 637 2.72 41.37 49.84
C ILE A 637 2.54 40.62 48.51
N PHE A 638 3.03 39.38 48.41
CA PHE A 638 2.84 38.52 47.25
C PHE A 638 1.69 37.53 47.40
N SER A 639 1.01 37.51 48.56
CA SER A 639 -0.19 36.71 48.80
C SER A 639 -1.42 37.38 48.17
N GLU A 640 -2.40 36.58 47.77
CA GLU A 640 -3.66 37.06 47.21
C GLU A 640 -4.48 37.81 48.28
N PHE A 641 -5.02 38.98 47.92
CA PHE A 641 -5.90 39.81 48.76
C PHE A 641 -5.26 40.38 50.04
N GLU A 642 -3.96 40.23 50.26
CA GLU A 642 -3.27 40.81 51.42
C GLU A 642 -2.83 42.26 51.17
N GLN A 643 -3.05 43.14 52.16
CA GLN A 643 -2.60 44.54 52.15
C GLN A 643 -1.94 44.89 53.48
N VAL A 644 -0.81 45.58 53.43
CA VAL A 644 -0.03 45.96 54.62
C VAL A 644 -0.64 47.21 55.29
N ASP A 645 -0.97 47.09 56.57
CA ASP A 645 -1.53 48.09 57.52
C ASP A 645 -2.80 48.90 57.10
N SER A 646 -3.88 48.69 57.87
CA SER A 646 -5.24 49.25 57.70
C SER A 646 -5.38 50.78 57.91
N SER A 647 -4.31 51.48 58.27
CA SER A 647 -4.28 52.94 58.43
C SER A 647 -3.93 53.67 57.13
N PHE A 648 -3.21 53.03 56.21
CA PHE A 648 -2.85 53.56 54.89
C PHE A 648 -3.87 53.21 53.78
N SER A 649 -4.70 52.19 54.00
CA SER A 649 -5.75 51.74 53.07
C SER A 649 -6.83 52.79 52.79
N ARG A 650 -7.03 53.77 53.68
CA ARG A 650 -7.94 54.90 53.43
C ARG A 650 -7.35 56.00 52.54
N ARG A 651 -6.03 56.03 52.32
CA ARG A 651 -5.34 57.04 51.50
C ARG A 651 -4.95 56.54 50.10
N TYR A 652 -4.81 55.24 49.90
CA TYR A 652 -4.33 54.66 48.65
C TYR A 652 -5.12 53.40 48.25
N GLU A 653 -6.03 53.52 47.27
CA GLU A 653 -6.86 52.42 46.77
C GLU A 653 -6.04 51.34 46.06
N GLY A 654 -6.18 50.06 46.44
CA GLY A 654 -5.53 48.92 45.79
C GLY A 654 -6.29 47.62 46.02
N THR A 655 -6.04 46.64 45.18
CA THR A 655 -6.80 45.38 45.11
C THR A 655 -6.15 44.22 45.86
N GLY A 656 -4.87 44.33 46.21
CA GLY A 656 -4.08 43.24 46.78
C GLY A 656 -3.75 42.10 45.81
N LEU A 657 -4.08 42.24 44.51
CA LEU A 657 -3.90 41.16 43.52
C LEU A 657 -2.73 41.41 42.55
N GLY A 658 -2.30 42.66 42.39
CA GLY A 658 -1.29 43.04 41.38
C GLY A 658 0.06 42.35 41.58
N LEU A 659 0.59 42.33 42.81
CA LEU A 659 1.88 41.70 43.12
C LEU A 659 1.81 40.17 43.11
N ALA A 660 0.70 39.58 43.57
CA ALA A 660 0.46 38.14 43.49
C ALA A 660 0.42 37.66 42.02
N LEU A 661 -0.28 38.40 41.14
CA LEU A 661 -0.31 38.14 39.71
C LEU A 661 1.08 38.34 39.08
N THR A 662 1.80 39.40 39.43
CA THR A 662 3.17 39.62 38.95
C THR A 662 4.10 38.47 39.31
N LYS A 663 4.03 37.95 40.54
CA LYS A 663 4.80 36.78 40.97
C LYS A 663 4.47 35.55 40.13
N LYS A 664 3.19 35.25 39.93
CA LYS A 664 2.74 34.11 39.10
C LYS A 664 3.18 34.24 37.64
N LEU A 665 3.12 35.45 37.06
CA LEU A 665 3.58 35.69 35.69
C LEU A 665 5.10 35.51 35.57
N VAL A 666 5.88 35.96 36.55
CA VAL A 666 7.34 35.77 36.59
C VAL A 666 7.71 34.29 36.74
N GLU A 667 7.04 33.56 37.66
CA GLU A 667 7.20 32.11 37.83
C GLU A 667 6.88 31.33 36.55
N LEU A 668 5.81 31.70 35.83
CA LEU A 668 5.46 31.10 34.55
C LEU A 668 6.53 31.31 33.46
N HIS A 669 7.24 32.45 33.49
CA HIS A 669 8.38 32.70 32.59
C HIS A 669 9.66 31.97 33.04
N GLY A 670 9.60 31.14 34.10
CA GLY A 670 10.76 30.49 34.69
C GLY A 670 11.68 31.45 35.45
N GLY A 671 11.18 32.61 35.84
CA GLY A 671 11.92 33.66 36.55
C GLY A 671 11.62 33.72 38.05
N GLU A 672 12.27 34.67 38.73
CA GLU A 672 12.08 34.94 40.16
C GLU A 672 11.85 36.45 40.41
N ILE A 673 11.03 36.78 41.41
CA ILE A 673 10.80 38.15 41.89
C ILE A 673 11.16 38.27 43.37
N SER A 674 11.84 39.34 43.75
CA SER A 674 12.24 39.63 45.12
C SER A 674 12.03 41.12 45.47
N VAL A 675 12.04 41.43 46.77
CA VAL A 675 11.89 42.79 47.30
C VAL A 675 12.95 43.09 48.35
N GLU A 676 13.55 44.27 48.26
CA GLU A 676 14.40 44.86 49.28
C GLU A 676 13.76 46.18 49.72
N SER A 677 13.41 46.30 50.99
CA SER A 677 12.73 47.51 51.47
C SER A 677 12.96 47.75 52.96
N GLU A 678 13.05 49.03 53.34
CA GLU A 678 13.12 49.51 54.71
C GLU A 678 12.06 50.60 54.92
N GLU A 679 11.31 50.50 56.02
CA GLU A 679 10.23 51.44 56.35
C GLU A 679 10.76 52.88 56.42
N GLY A 680 10.13 53.78 55.67
CA GLY A 680 10.48 55.20 55.55
C GLY A 680 11.61 55.53 54.57
N LYS A 681 12.25 54.53 53.94
CA LYS A 681 13.35 54.75 52.96
C LYS A 681 13.01 54.34 51.53
N GLY A 682 11.92 53.60 51.32
CA GLY A 682 11.47 53.15 50.00
C GLY A 682 11.60 51.66 49.76
N SER A 683 11.31 51.22 48.53
CA SER A 683 11.30 49.80 48.15
C SER A 683 12.01 49.59 46.82
N LYS A 684 12.65 48.43 46.68
CA LYS A 684 13.27 47.95 45.44
C LYS A 684 12.72 46.58 45.10
N PHE A 685 11.95 46.50 44.03
CA PHE A 685 11.47 45.23 43.47
C PHE A 685 12.41 44.79 42.36
N THR A 686 12.89 43.56 42.42
CA THR A 686 13.80 42.98 41.43
C THR A 686 13.15 41.76 40.78
N VAL A 687 13.09 41.74 39.45
CA VAL A 687 12.60 40.63 38.63
C VAL A 687 13.76 40.09 37.80
N ILE A 688 13.93 38.76 37.82
CA ILE A 688 14.93 38.04 37.04
C ILE A 688 14.20 37.11 36.08
N LEU A 689 14.43 37.27 34.78
CA LEU A 689 13.86 36.41 33.74
C LEU A 689 14.97 35.67 32.97
N PRO A 690 14.84 34.35 32.75
CA PRO A 690 15.80 33.60 31.93
C PRO A 690 15.69 34.02 30.47
N LEU A 691 16.83 34.18 29.78
CA LEU A 691 16.86 34.46 28.34
C LEU A 691 17.13 33.17 27.57
N PHE A 692 16.25 32.89 26.60
CA PHE A 692 16.45 31.81 25.65
C PHE A 692 17.30 32.30 24.47
N ASP A 693 18.55 31.84 24.44
CA ASP A 693 19.55 31.86 23.36
C ASP A 693 19.58 33.11 22.44
N VAL A 694 20.33 34.13 22.87
CA VAL A 694 20.50 35.42 22.17
C VAL A 694 21.52 35.32 21.02
N THR A 695 22.28 34.23 20.91
CA THR A 695 23.42 34.13 19.98
C THR A 695 23.05 33.90 18.51
N THR A 696 21.83 33.42 18.24
CA THR A 696 21.36 33.16 16.87
C THR A 696 20.77 34.41 16.20
N ILE A 697 20.22 35.34 16.98
CA ILE A 697 19.48 36.51 16.49
C ILE A 697 20.41 37.66 16.05
N GLU A 698 21.58 37.85 16.69
CA GLU A 698 22.54 38.89 16.28
C GLU A 698 23.20 38.61 14.92
N LYS A 699 23.28 37.34 14.50
CA LYS A 699 23.75 36.95 13.15
C LYS A 699 22.69 37.16 12.07
N GLU A 700 21.42 36.94 12.40
CA GLU A 700 20.30 37.12 11.46
C GLU A 700 19.90 38.60 11.30
N LEU A 701 20.03 39.42 12.35
CA LEU A 701 19.71 40.85 12.28
C LEU A 701 20.80 41.71 11.63
N LYS A 702 22.08 41.31 11.68
CA LYS A 702 23.16 41.97 10.93
C LYS A 702 23.08 41.73 9.41
N HIS A 703 22.28 40.77 8.95
CA HIS A 703 22.06 40.48 7.52
C HIS A 703 20.76 41.07 6.97
N ARG A 704 20.02 41.87 7.76
CA ARG A 704 18.77 42.49 7.34
C ARG A 704 18.69 43.96 7.76
N GLU A 705 19.64 44.76 7.28
CA GLU A 705 19.35 46.17 6.97
C GLU A 705 18.90 46.21 5.50
N PRO A 706 17.64 46.59 5.18
CA PRO A 706 17.29 47.06 3.87
C PRO A 706 17.81 48.50 3.73
N GLU A 707 18.59 48.75 2.68
CA GLU A 707 18.90 50.10 2.21
C GLU A 707 17.61 50.91 2.04
N LEU A 708 17.62 52.13 2.59
CA LEU A 708 16.64 53.17 2.32
C LEU A 708 16.67 53.51 0.82
N ILE A 709 15.72 52.95 0.06
CA ILE A 709 15.29 53.53 -1.20
C ILE A 709 14.09 54.42 -0.87
N GLU A 710 14.32 55.73 -0.89
CA GLU A 710 13.28 56.75 -0.90
C GLU A 710 12.47 56.64 -2.19
N GLU A 711 11.17 56.33 -2.10
CA GLU A 711 10.14 56.71 -3.10
C GLU A 711 8.73 56.62 -2.46
N PRO A 712 7.72 57.34 -2.96
CA PRO A 712 7.02 58.36 -2.20
C PRO A 712 5.82 57.85 -1.39
N VAL A 713 5.54 58.58 -0.31
CA VAL A 713 4.26 58.56 0.42
C VAL A 713 3.14 58.91 -0.56
N TYR A 714 2.36 57.92 -0.98
CA TYR A 714 1.02 58.15 -1.47
C TYR A 714 0.04 58.03 -0.31
N ASP A 715 -0.49 59.18 0.06
CA ASP A 715 -1.73 59.35 0.81
C ASP A 715 -2.83 58.55 0.09
N VAL A 716 -3.26 57.41 0.66
CA VAL A 716 -4.40 56.66 0.14
C VAL A 716 -5.52 56.72 1.16
N ASP A 717 -6.34 57.74 0.96
CA ASP A 717 -7.73 57.87 1.40
C ASP A 717 -8.46 56.51 1.31
N ILE A 718 -8.75 55.92 2.47
CA ILE A 718 -9.37 54.60 2.64
C ILE A 718 -10.83 54.58 2.11
N SER A 719 -11.37 55.72 1.67
CA SER A 719 -12.78 55.84 1.27
C SER A 719 -13.09 55.61 -0.21
N LYS A 720 -12.11 55.51 -1.13
CA LYS A 720 -12.43 55.40 -2.58
C LYS A 720 -11.39 54.63 -3.39
N ASN A 721 -11.53 53.30 -3.47
CA ASN A 721 -11.26 52.46 -4.66
C ASN A 721 -11.03 50.99 -4.27
N ARG A 722 -12.07 50.15 -4.29
CA ARG A 722 -11.93 48.72 -4.60
C ARG A 722 -13.15 48.23 -5.39
N ARG A 723 -12.84 47.51 -6.48
CA ARG A 723 -13.77 46.98 -7.49
C ARG A 723 -15.00 46.31 -6.86
N GLY A 724 -16.18 46.56 -7.42
CA GLY A 724 -17.42 45.88 -7.03
C GLY A 724 -17.40 44.35 -7.14
N ASP A 725 -16.38 43.78 -7.80
CA ASP A 725 -16.25 42.33 -8.09
C ASP A 725 -15.32 41.56 -7.11
N ALA A 726 -14.79 42.18 -6.07
CA ALA A 726 -13.97 41.44 -5.09
C ALA A 726 -14.86 40.54 -4.19
N PRO A 727 -14.45 39.29 -3.90
CA PRO A 727 -15.22 38.37 -3.05
C PRO A 727 -15.40 38.93 -1.64
N LEU A 728 -16.64 38.87 -1.13
CA LEU A 728 -17.05 39.43 0.16
C LEU A 728 -16.94 38.39 1.28
N ILE A 729 -16.14 38.62 2.30
CA ILE A 729 -16.05 37.79 3.50
C ILE A 729 -16.85 38.46 4.62
N LEU A 730 -17.72 37.70 5.28
CA LEU A 730 -18.37 38.16 6.50
C LEU A 730 -17.55 37.70 7.71
N VAL A 731 -17.08 38.66 8.51
CA VAL A 731 -16.39 38.40 9.77
C VAL A 731 -17.41 38.51 10.91
N VAL A 732 -17.63 37.41 11.61
CA VAL A 732 -18.52 37.32 12.77
C VAL A 732 -17.65 37.23 14.02
N GLU A 733 -17.45 38.37 14.68
CA GLU A 733 -16.52 38.56 15.79
C GLU A 733 -17.09 39.63 16.71
N ASP A 734 -17.18 39.37 18.02
CA ASP A 734 -17.75 40.30 18.99
C ASP A 734 -16.74 41.35 19.49
N ASP A 735 -15.43 41.06 19.39
CA ASP A 735 -14.37 42.03 19.67
C ASP A 735 -14.08 42.97 18.47
N PRO A 736 -14.35 44.28 18.59
CA PRO A 736 -14.13 45.24 17.50
C PRO A 736 -12.66 45.32 17.05
N SER A 737 -11.71 45.15 17.98
CA SER A 737 -10.28 45.25 17.68
C SER A 737 -9.81 44.09 16.80
N THR A 738 -10.24 42.87 17.13
CA THR A 738 -9.98 41.67 16.33
C THR A 738 -10.68 41.74 14.98
N SER A 739 -11.93 42.22 14.95
CA SER A 739 -12.69 42.44 13.71
C SER A 739 -11.99 43.44 12.77
N GLU A 740 -11.44 44.53 13.30
CA GLU A 740 -10.67 45.53 12.56
C GLU A 740 -9.32 44.99 12.04
N LEU A 741 -8.62 44.19 12.86
CA LEU A 741 -7.39 43.50 12.44
C LEU A 741 -7.65 42.51 11.30
N LEU A 742 -8.70 41.71 11.41
CA LEU A 742 -9.12 40.78 10.35
C LEU A 742 -9.53 41.53 9.09
N THR A 743 -10.20 42.68 9.25
CA THR A 743 -10.50 43.57 8.12
C THR A 743 -9.25 43.98 7.39
N LEU A 744 -8.22 44.40 8.13
CA LEU A 744 -6.95 44.83 7.55
C LEU A 744 -6.27 43.68 6.79
N TYR A 745 -6.23 42.48 7.37
CA TYR A 745 -5.62 41.30 6.73
C TYR A 745 -6.36 40.89 5.45
N LEU A 746 -7.68 40.80 5.52
CA LEU A 746 -8.55 40.38 4.41
C LEU A 746 -8.60 41.44 3.31
N ALA A 747 -8.66 42.72 3.69
CA ALA A 747 -8.55 43.83 2.75
C ALA A 747 -7.19 43.76 2.04
N GLN A 748 -6.07 43.67 2.76
CA GLN A 748 -4.76 43.55 2.11
C GLN A 748 -4.65 42.30 1.22
N GLY A 749 -5.37 41.22 1.54
CA GLY A 749 -5.52 40.02 0.71
C GLY A 749 -6.44 40.17 -0.52
N GLY A 750 -7.04 41.34 -0.73
CA GLY A 750 -7.88 41.63 -1.90
C GLY A 750 -9.36 41.29 -1.74
N TYR A 751 -9.82 40.97 -0.53
CA TYR A 751 -11.22 40.68 -0.23
C TYR A 751 -12.00 41.93 0.18
N ARG A 752 -13.31 41.91 -0.02
CA ARG A 752 -14.26 42.84 0.63
C ARG A 752 -14.65 42.24 1.97
N VAL A 753 -14.90 43.07 2.98
CA VAL A 753 -15.23 42.60 4.34
C VAL A 753 -16.55 43.23 4.79
N ALA A 754 -17.41 42.41 5.39
CA ALA A 754 -18.58 42.84 6.14
C ALA A 754 -18.50 42.30 7.57
N HIS A 755 -19.22 42.91 8.50
CA HIS A 755 -19.13 42.60 9.93
C HIS A 755 -20.46 42.14 10.54
N ALA A 756 -20.36 41.17 11.43
CA ALA A 756 -21.38 40.83 12.42
C ALA A 756 -20.73 40.71 13.81
N TYR A 757 -21.35 41.29 14.83
CA TYR A 757 -20.80 41.36 16.20
C TYR A 757 -21.58 40.48 17.19
N ASN A 758 -22.60 39.77 16.71
CA ASN A 758 -23.41 38.84 17.48
C ASN A 758 -24.12 37.87 16.52
N GLY A 759 -24.65 36.77 17.05
CA GLY A 759 -25.18 35.69 16.22
C GLY A 759 -26.47 36.00 15.46
N ASP A 760 -27.36 36.80 16.02
CA ASP A 760 -28.60 37.20 15.33
C ASP A 760 -28.29 38.14 14.14
N MET A 761 -27.33 39.05 14.33
CA MET A 761 -26.83 39.90 13.25
C MET A 761 -26.09 39.08 12.19
N ALA A 762 -25.36 38.04 12.59
CA ALA A 762 -24.67 37.15 11.66
C ALA A 762 -25.65 36.50 10.69
N ILE A 763 -26.68 35.81 11.20
CA ILE A 763 -27.70 35.14 10.38
C ILE A 763 -28.41 36.13 9.44
N SER A 764 -28.81 37.31 9.95
CA SER A 764 -29.45 38.35 9.14
C SER A 764 -28.54 38.84 8.01
N ARG A 765 -27.27 39.14 8.31
CA ARG A 765 -26.28 39.61 7.34
C ARG A 765 -25.88 38.55 6.33
N ILE A 766 -25.87 37.28 6.70
CA ILE A 766 -25.61 36.17 5.77
C ILE A 766 -26.73 36.09 4.72
N LYS A 767 -28.00 36.21 5.12
CA LYS A 767 -29.14 36.25 4.18
C LYS A 767 -29.07 37.43 3.25
N GLU A 768 -28.79 38.62 3.81
CA GLU A 768 -28.77 39.88 3.07
C GLU A 768 -27.58 39.95 2.09
N LEU A 769 -26.38 39.61 2.55
CA LEU A 769 -25.14 39.91 1.84
C LEU A 769 -24.58 38.74 1.01
N LYS A 770 -25.05 37.50 1.24
CA LYS A 770 -24.60 36.26 0.59
C LYS A 770 -23.07 36.22 0.39
N PRO A 771 -22.29 36.24 1.49
CA PRO A 771 -20.84 36.35 1.42
C PRO A 771 -20.19 35.13 0.76
N PHE A 772 -19.03 35.33 0.15
CA PHE A 772 -18.15 34.31 -0.39
C PHE A 772 -17.71 33.29 0.68
N ALA A 773 -17.44 33.74 1.91
CA ALA A 773 -17.14 32.90 3.06
C ALA A 773 -17.51 33.63 4.36
N VAL A 774 -17.78 32.86 5.41
CA VAL A 774 -17.99 33.39 6.77
C VAL A 774 -16.82 32.97 7.64
N LEU A 775 -16.17 33.94 8.27
CA LEU A 775 -15.23 33.69 9.36
C LEU A 775 -16.00 33.84 10.67
N LEU A 776 -16.18 32.74 11.40
CA LEU A 776 -17.11 32.65 12.52
C LEU A 776 -16.39 32.41 13.83
N ASP A 777 -16.48 33.34 14.78
CA ASP A 777 -16.12 33.03 16.16
C ASP A 777 -17.16 32.09 16.79
N VAL A 778 -16.67 31.12 17.55
CA VAL A 778 -17.49 30.23 18.37
C VAL A 778 -18.06 30.97 19.57
N MET A 779 -17.24 31.81 20.22
CA MET A 779 -17.62 32.45 21.48
C MET A 779 -18.28 33.81 21.25
N LEU A 780 -19.49 33.80 20.70
CA LEU A 780 -20.28 35.01 20.47
C LEU A 780 -21.32 35.25 21.59
N PRO A 781 -21.62 36.52 21.93
CA PRO A 781 -22.67 36.84 22.88
C PRO A 781 -24.07 36.58 22.28
N GLY A 782 -24.93 35.94 23.06
CA GLY A 782 -26.29 35.56 22.66
C GLY A 782 -26.34 34.16 22.07
N LYS A 783 -26.30 34.06 20.74
CA LYS A 783 -26.36 32.81 19.98
C LYS A 783 -24.96 32.28 19.70
N ASP A 784 -24.68 31.06 20.13
CA ASP A 784 -23.36 30.42 20.05
C ASP A 784 -22.96 30.21 18.57
N GLY A 785 -21.67 30.35 18.23
CA GLY A 785 -21.16 30.09 16.89
C GLY A 785 -21.46 28.68 16.38
N TRP A 786 -21.60 27.70 17.28
CA TRP A 786 -22.08 26.36 16.93
C TRP A 786 -23.53 26.35 16.45
N GLU A 787 -24.41 27.09 17.13
CA GLU A 787 -25.83 27.21 16.77
C GLU A 787 -25.99 27.97 15.45
N ILE A 788 -25.17 29.00 15.22
CA ILE A 788 -25.12 29.73 13.95
C ILE A 788 -24.69 28.81 12.82
N LEU A 789 -23.63 28.02 13.00
CA LEU A 789 -23.16 27.06 11.98
C LEU A 789 -24.24 26.02 11.69
N GLN A 790 -24.86 25.44 12.71
CA GLN A 790 -25.91 24.44 12.54
C GLN A 790 -27.14 25.03 11.82
N GLU A 791 -27.52 26.26 12.16
CA GLU A 791 -28.61 26.97 11.47
C GLU A 791 -28.25 27.28 10.02
N MET A 792 -27.04 27.75 9.76
CA MET A 792 -26.54 27.96 8.39
C MET A 792 -26.57 26.68 7.58
N LYS A 793 -26.15 25.54 8.14
CA LYS A 793 -26.12 24.26 7.42
C LYS A 793 -27.51 23.61 7.30
N SER A 794 -28.46 24.03 8.13
CA SER A 794 -29.86 23.59 8.06
C SER A 794 -30.70 24.48 7.13
N ASP A 795 -30.30 25.73 6.88
CA ASP A 795 -30.99 26.67 5.99
C ASP A 795 -30.55 26.48 4.52
N PRO A 796 -31.47 26.12 3.60
CA PRO A 796 -31.15 25.87 2.19
C PRO A 796 -30.46 27.02 1.46
N GLU A 797 -30.68 28.27 1.88
CA GLU A 797 -30.06 29.45 1.25
C GLU A 797 -28.65 29.76 1.78
N MET A 798 -28.24 29.14 2.89
CA MET A 798 -26.96 29.42 3.57
C MET A 798 -26.00 28.24 3.59
N LYS A 799 -26.50 27.01 3.46
CA LYS A 799 -25.74 25.78 3.72
C LYS A 799 -24.47 25.65 2.88
N ASP A 800 -24.47 26.21 1.67
CA ASP A 800 -23.38 26.12 0.71
C ASP A 800 -22.32 27.22 0.91
N ILE A 801 -22.58 28.20 1.78
CA ILE A 801 -21.59 29.22 2.13
C ILE A 801 -20.52 28.56 3.03
N PRO A 802 -19.23 28.60 2.64
CA PRO A 802 -18.16 28.01 3.44
C PRO A 802 -17.98 28.81 4.74
N VAL A 803 -17.93 28.09 5.86
CA VAL A 803 -17.72 28.67 7.19
C VAL A 803 -16.35 28.22 7.70
N ILE A 804 -15.48 29.17 7.99
CA ILE A 804 -14.22 28.94 8.70
C ILE A 804 -14.45 29.27 10.16
N ILE A 805 -14.29 28.30 11.03
CA ILE A 805 -14.37 28.55 12.46
C ILE A 805 -13.07 29.20 12.93
N SER A 806 -13.17 30.28 13.68
CA SER A 806 -12.07 30.95 14.37
C SER A 806 -12.30 30.81 15.87
N SER A 807 -11.52 30.01 16.58
CA SER A 807 -11.77 29.76 18.02
C SER A 807 -10.52 29.82 18.86
N VAL A 808 -10.68 30.17 20.14
CA VAL A 808 -9.64 30.05 21.17
C VAL A 808 -9.50 28.60 21.67
N ILE A 809 -10.52 27.75 21.44
CA ILE A 809 -10.54 26.33 21.85
C ILE A 809 -10.21 25.47 20.62
N ASP A 810 -9.41 24.41 20.74
CA ASP A 810 -9.13 23.48 19.63
C ASP A 810 -10.14 22.32 19.64
N ASN A 811 -11.28 22.48 18.94
CA ASN A 811 -12.31 21.45 18.82
C ASN A 811 -12.72 21.23 17.35
N ARG A 812 -11.72 20.82 16.56
CA ARG A 812 -11.83 20.59 15.11
C ARG A 812 -12.85 19.51 14.76
N GLU A 813 -12.92 18.45 15.56
CA GLU A 813 -13.83 17.32 15.34
C GLU A 813 -15.30 17.75 15.32
N LEU A 814 -15.71 18.60 16.26
CA LEU A 814 -17.06 19.16 16.31
C LEU A 814 -17.30 20.18 15.18
N GLY A 815 -16.27 20.99 14.87
CA GLY A 815 -16.19 21.89 13.71
C GLY A 815 -16.63 21.25 12.40
N PHE A 816 -15.93 20.18 12.05
CA PHE A 816 -16.17 19.47 10.80
C PHE A 816 -17.46 18.64 10.82
N ALA A 817 -17.81 18.03 11.96
CA ALA A 817 -19.05 17.26 12.10
C ALA A 817 -20.31 18.11 11.86
N LEU A 818 -20.25 19.41 12.18
CA LEU A 818 -21.33 20.38 11.97
C LEU A 818 -21.26 21.10 10.61
N GLY A 819 -20.29 20.76 9.75
CA GLY A 819 -20.20 21.23 8.37
C GLY A 819 -19.34 22.48 8.14
N ALA A 820 -18.43 22.82 9.05
CA ALA A 820 -17.42 23.85 8.81
C ALA A 820 -16.47 23.44 7.69
N ALA A 821 -16.04 24.40 6.87
CA ALA A 821 -15.11 24.20 5.77
C ALA A 821 -13.66 24.11 6.26
N ASP A 822 -13.31 24.85 7.31
CA ASP A 822 -12.01 24.78 7.96
C ASP A 822 -12.08 25.31 9.40
N TYR A 823 -11.01 25.10 10.17
CA TYR A 823 -10.89 25.48 11.57
C TYR A 823 -9.55 26.16 11.83
N LEU A 824 -9.59 27.36 12.40
CA LEU A 824 -8.44 28.17 12.76
C LEU A 824 -8.44 28.45 14.27
N VAL A 825 -7.28 28.23 14.91
CA VAL A 825 -7.08 28.52 16.33
C VAL A 825 -6.49 29.93 16.46
N LYS A 826 -7.08 30.79 17.30
CA LYS A 826 -6.57 32.13 17.62
C LYS A 826 -5.28 32.00 18.47
N PRO A 827 -4.23 32.84 18.26
CA PRO A 827 -4.20 34.03 17.40
C PRO A 827 -4.04 33.72 15.91
N LEU A 828 -4.82 34.41 15.08
CA LEU A 828 -4.84 34.23 13.62
C LEU A 828 -3.67 34.97 12.96
N ASP A 829 -2.72 34.23 12.42
CA ASP A 829 -1.66 34.79 11.58
C ASP A 829 -2.19 35.14 10.17
N ARG A 830 -1.76 36.29 9.63
CA ARG A 830 -2.17 36.80 8.30
C ARG A 830 -1.86 35.81 7.20
N ILE A 831 -0.67 35.19 7.21
CA ILE A 831 -0.26 34.24 6.16
C ILE A 831 -1.14 33.00 6.22
N THR A 832 -1.42 32.50 7.41
CA THR A 832 -2.26 31.32 7.64
C THR A 832 -3.71 31.56 7.24
N LEU A 833 -4.31 32.69 7.65
CA LEU A 833 -5.67 33.07 7.27
C LEU A 833 -5.80 33.26 5.76
N LEU A 834 -4.87 33.99 5.13
CA LEU A 834 -4.88 34.20 3.68
C LEU A 834 -4.60 32.90 2.93
N LYS A 835 -3.72 32.02 3.41
CA LYS A 835 -3.48 30.71 2.81
C LYS A 835 -4.73 29.83 2.88
N LYS A 836 -5.46 29.83 3.99
CA LYS A 836 -6.72 29.06 4.12
C LYS A 836 -7.84 29.61 3.26
N LEU A 837 -7.95 30.93 3.18
CA LEU A 837 -8.86 31.59 2.26
C LEU A 837 -8.42 31.47 0.80
N GLU A 838 -7.11 31.33 0.54
CA GLU A 838 -6.57 30.98 -0.76
C GLU A 838 -6.90 29.53 -1.10
N GLU A 839 -6.70 28.56 -0.19
CA GLU A 839 -7.10 27.15 -0.33
C GLU A 839 -8.60 27.04 -0.61
N LEU A 840 -9.44 27.80 0.10
CA LEU A 840 -10.87 27.93 -0.20
C LEU A 840 -11.08 28.62 -1.53
N SER A 841 -10.35 29.68 -1.87
CA SER A 841 -10.41 30.34 -3.17
C SER A 841 -9.91 29.47 -4.31
N PHE A 842 -9.06 28.47 -4.07
CA PHE A 842 -8.57 27.49 -5.04
C PHE A 842 -9.52 26.29 -5.12
N ALA A 843 -10.22 25.95 -4.03
CA ALA A 843 -11.34 25.01 -4.02
C ALA A 843 -12.62 25.60 -4.64
N THR A 844 -12.81 26.92 -4.58
CA THR A 844 -13.96 27.64 -5.17
C THR A 844 -13.61 28.37 -6.48
N LYS A 845 -12.32 28.53 -6.84
CA LYS A 845 -11.84 29.07 -8.14
C LYS A 845 -10.81 28.18 -8.86
N LYS A 846 -10.78 26.88 -8.58
CA LYS A 846 -10.82 25.93 -9.70
C LYS A 846 -12.24 25.46 -9.75
N GLY A 847 -13.06 26.22 -10.47
CA GLY A 847 -14.40 25.75 -10.79
C GLY A 847 -14.23 24.37 -11.38
N ARG A 848 -14.81 23.35 -10.73
CA ARG A 848 -15.43 22.27 -11.50
C ARG A 848 -16.07 22.98 -12.68
N ARG A 849 -15.64 22.65 -13.90
CA ARG A 849 -16.33 23.19 -15.07
C ARG A 849 -17.83 22.94 -14.83
N PRO A 850 -18.67 23.99 -14.81
CA PRO A 850 -20.05 23.86 -14.34
C PRO A 850 -20.71 22.76 -15.14
N VAL A 851 -21.06 21.66 -14.47
CA VAL A 851 -21.64 20.49 -15.12
C VAL A 851 -23.07 20.86 -15.44
N ASN A 852 -23.34 21.09 -16.72
CA ASN A 852 -24.64 21.57 -17.19
C ASN A 852 -25.55 20.36 -17.42
N ILE A 853 -26.65 20.26 -16.67
CA ILE A 853 -27.64 19.20 -16.83
C ILE A 853 -28.88 19.80 -17.48
N LEU A 854 -29.29 19.26 -18.62
CA LEU A 854 -30.54 19.64 -19.29
C LEU A 854 -31.66 18.69 -18.87
N CYS A 855 -32.64 19.19 -18.12
CA CYS A 855 -33.85 18.45 -17.74
C CYS A 855 -35.00 18.78 -18.71
N ILE A 856 -35.56 17.75 -19.35
CA ILE A 856 -36.64 17.87 -20.35
C ILE A 856 -37.86 17.10 -19.84
N ASP A 857 -38.91 17.82 -19.48
CA ASP A 857 -40.16 17.28 -18.93
C ASP A 857 -41.31 18.25 -19.21
N ASP A 858 -42.50 17.78 -19.54
CA ASP A 858 -43.66 18.63 -19.83
C ASP A 858 -44.38 19.13 -18.57
N HIS A 859 -44.07 18.55 -17.40
CA HIS A 859 -44.61 18.96 -16.11
C HIS A 859 -43.65 19.89 -15.36
N ASN A 860 -44.08 21.14 -15.14
CA ASN A 860 -43.25 22.15 -14.46
C ASN A 860 -42.87 21.74 -13.02
N ASP A 861 -43.77 21.05 -12.32
CA ASP A 861 -43.53 20.56 -10.95
C ASP A 861 -42.35 19.57 -10.88
N VAL A 862 -42.16 18.75 -11.93
CA VAL A 862 -41.04 17.80 -12.01
C VAL A 862 -39.74 18.53 -12.32
N LEU A 863 -39.77 19.54 -13.19
CA LEU A 863 -38.60 20.39 -13.48
C LEU A 863 -38.17 21.17 -12.22
N GLU A 864 -39.11 21.71 -11.45
CA GLU A 864 -38.83 22.38 -10.17
C GLU A 864 -38.25 21.41 -9.14
N LEU A 865 -38.79 20.19 -9.04
CA LEU A 865 -38.25 19.15 -8.17
C LEU A 865 -36.81 18.78 -8.56
N LEU A 866 -36.54 18.52 -9.84
CA LEU A 866 -35.19 18.19 -10.32
C LEU A 866 -34.21 19.33 -10.08
N THR A 867 -34.65 20.57 -10.30
CA THR A 867 -33.84 21.76 -10.02
C THR A 867 -33.50 21.84 -8.52
N SER A 868 -34.48 21.65 -7.64
CA SER A 868 -34.30 21.64 -6.18
C SER A 868 -33.39 20.51 -5.67
N ILE A 869 -33.26 19.42 -6.42
CA ILE A 869 -32.37 18.29 -6.09
C ILE A 869 -30.95 18.53 -6.58
N LEU A 870 -30.79 19.06 -7.81
CA LEU A 870 -29.51 19.09 -8.52
C LEU A 870 -28.72 20.39 -8.33
N GLU A 871 -29.36 21.56 -8.30
CA GLU A 871 -28.65 22.83 -8.08
C GLU A 871 -27.89 22.87 -6.75
N PRO A 872 -28.45 22.39 -5.61
CA PRO A 872 -27.72 22.37 -4.34
C PRO A 872 -26.63 21.29 -4.27
N GLN A 873 -26.41 20.54 -5.35
CA GLN A 873 -25.26 19.62 -5.49
C GLN A 873 -24.17 20.22 -6.40
N GLY A 874 -24.33 21.48 -6.83
CA GLY A 874 -23.37 22.21 -7.65
C GLY A 874 -23.52 22.01 -9.15
N TYR A 875 -24.64 21.41 -9.62
CA TYR A 875 -24.95 21.29 -11.04
C TYR A 875 -25.66 22.54 -11.55
N ASN A 876 -25.37 22.94 -12.79
CA ASN A 876 -26.14 23.99 -13.45
C ASN A 876 -27.31 23.36 -14.22
N VAL A 877 -28.55 23.62 -13.79
CA VAL A 877 -29.73 22.97 -14.37
C VAL A 877 -30.36 23.85 -15.43
N ILE A 878 -30.46 23.32 -16.65
CA ILE A 878 -31.17 23.93 -17.76
C ILE A 878 -32.48 23.17 -17.89
N THR A 879 -33.62 23.85 -17.82
CA THR A 879 -34.94 23.20 -17.94
C THR A 879 -35.52 23.38 -19.34
N ALA A 880 -36.28 22.39 -19.82
CA ALA A 880 -37.06 22.49 -21.04
C ALA A 880 -38.44 21.86 -20.84
N ASN A 881 -39.50 22.60 -21.13
CA ASN A 881 -40.88 22.19 -20.88
C ASN A 881 -41.54 21.41 -22.04
N SER A 882 -40.77 21.06 -23.06
CA SER A 882 -41.23 20.30 -24.23
C SER A 882 -40.05 19.66 -24.95
N GLY A 883 -40.29 18.57 -25.69
CA GLY A 883 -39.27 17.88 -26.47
C GLY A 883 -38.60 18.80 -27.51
N ARG A 884 -39.37 19.69 -28.15
CA ARG A 884 -38.85 20.67 -29.12
C ARG A 884 -37.88 21.66 -28.49
N GLN A 885 -38.28 22.26 -27.36
CA GLN A 885 -37.42 23.17 -26.62
C GLN A 885 -36.17 22.46 -26.07
N GLY A 886 -36.31 21.19 -25.67
CA GLY A 886 -35.21 20.35 -25.23
C GLY A 886 -34.16 20.13 -26.31
N ILE A 887 -34.57 19.83 -27.56
CA ILE A 887 -33.65 19.67 -28.69
C ILE A 887 -32.91 20.98 -29.00
N GLU A 888 -33.64 22.11 -29.05
CA GLU A 888 -33.04 23.42 -29.32
C GLU A 888 -32.00 23.80 -28.26
N LYS A 889 -32.33 23.60 -26.96
CA LYS A 889 -31.41 23.88 -25.86
C LYS A 889 -30.22 22.92 -25.82
N ALA A 890 -30.41 21.65 -26.16
CA ALA A 890 -29.31 20.69 -26.22
C ALA A 890 -28.27 21.08 -27.29
N VAL A 891 -28.71 21.58 -28.44
CA VAL A 891 -27.82 22.06 -29.51
C VAL A 891 -27.14 23.38 -29.13
N ALA A 892 -27.89 24.30 -28.52
CA ALA A 892 -27.39 25.64 -28.17
C ALA A 892 -26.39 25.61 -27.01
N TYR A 893 -26.70 24.88 -25.94
CA TYR A 893 -25.94 24.91 -24.69
C TYR A 893 -24.98 23.73 -24.53
N LYS A 894 -25.12 22.67 -25.34
CA LYS A 894 -24.27 21.46 -25.28
C LYS A 894 -24.07 20.93 -23.85
N PRO A 895 -25.15 20.55 -23.17
CA PRO A 895 -25.09 20.11 -21.78
C PRO A 895 -24.21 18.87 -21.61
N ASP A 896 -23.68 18.70 -20.41
CA ASP A 896 -22.86 17.56 -20.01
C ASP A 896 -23.69 16.29 -19.79
N LEU A 897 -24.99 16.44 -19.46
CA LEU A 897 -25.97 15.37 -19.28
C LEU A 897 -27.38 15.86 -19.67
N VAL A 898 -28.20 14.97 -20.24
CA VAL A 898 -29.64 15.21 -20.45
C VAL A 898 -30.46 14.27 -19.58
N ILE A 899 -31.40 14.80 -18.79
CA ILE A 899 -32.45 14.05 -18.10
C ILE A 899 -33.74 14.23 -18.90
N LEU A 900 -34.37 13.14 -19.34
CA LEU A 900 -35.45 13.17 -20.32
C LEU A 900 -36.66 12.33 -19.88
N ASP A 901 -37.85 12.92 -19.86
CA ASP A 901 -39.09 12.15 -19.82
C ASP A 901 -39.45 11.61 -21.21
N LEU A 902 -40.04 10.42 -21.23
CA LEU A 902 -40.56 9.78 -22.43
C LEU A 902 -41.98 10.20 -22.77
N MET A 903 -42.76 10.65 -21.78
CA MET A 903 -44.20 10.93 -21.93
C MET A 903 -44.46 12.43 -22.02
N MET A 904 -44.20 13.02 -23.19
CA MET A 904 -44.43 14.46 -23.43
C MET A 904 -45.31 14.68 -24.68
N PRO A 905 -46.12 15.76 -24.72
CA PRO A 905 -46.93 16.13 -25.87
C PRO A 905 -46.09 16.65 -27.05
N GLU A 906 -46.67 16.58 -28.26
CA GLU A 906 -46.07 16.93 -29.55
C GLU A 906 -44.90 16.04 -29.99
N ILE A 907 -43.78 16.07 -29.26
CA ILE A 907 -42.59 15.27 -29.53
C ILE A 907 -42.31 14.42 -28.30
N ASP A 908 -42.43 13.10 -28.46
CA ASP A 908 -42.18 12.16 -27.37
C ASP A 908 -40.67 12.03 -27.06
N GLY A 909 -40.33 11.57 -25.84
CA GLY A 909 -38.92 11.48 -25.45
C GLY A 909 -38.12 10.42 -26.22
N PHE A 910 -38.78 9.45 -26.87
CA PHE A 910 -38.07 8.51 -27.74
C PHE A 910 -37.57 9.20 -29.01
N GLU A 911 -38.40 10.08 -29.58
CA GLU A 911 -38.06 10.90 -30.74
C GLU A 911 -36.99 11.94 -30.39
N VAL A 912 -37.08 12.59 -29.21
CA VAL A 912 -36.02 13.48 -28.70
C VAL A 912 -34.68 12.75 -28.59
N ALA A 913 -34.63 11.59 -27.94
CA ALA A 913 -33.40 10.82 -27.80
C ALA A 913 -32.81 10.41 -29.15
N GLN A 914 -33.66 10.01 -30.11
CA GLN A 914 -33.23 9.66 -31.46
C GLN A 914 -32.66 10.87 -32.22
N ILE A 915 -33.31 12.03 -32.13
CA ILE A 915 -32.85 13.26 -32.79
C ILE A 915 -31.50 13.71 -32.23
N LEU A 916 -31.34 13.70 -30.90
CA LEU A 916 -30.08 14.08 -30.25
C LEU A 916 -28.94 13.13 -30.62
N LYS A 917 -29.20 11.82 -30.66
CA LYS A 917 -28.19 10.81 -31.03
C LYS A 917 -27.86 10.77 -32.52
N SER A 918 -28.75 11.27 -33.39
CA SER A 918 -28.52 11.33 -34.84
C SER A 918 -27.81 12.62 -35.29
N ASN A 919 -27.69 13.61 -34.41
CA ASN A 919 -27.05 14.89 -34.71
C ASN A 919 -25.58 14.89 -34.23
N PRO A 920 -24.58 15.10 -35.13
CA PRO A 920 -23.17 15.10 -34.78
C PRO A 920 -22.77 16.07 -33.65
N ALA A 921 -23.52 17.16 -33.45
CA ALA A 921 -23.25 18.15 -32.41
C ALA A 921 -23.70 17.70 -31.00
N THR A 922 -24.61 16.73 -30.90
CA THR A 922 -25.23 16.30 -29.64
C THR A 922 -25.15 14.79 -29.40
N MET A 923 -24.63 14.01 -30.36
CA MET A 923 -24.64 12.54 -30.30
C MET A 923 -23.88 11.97 -29.10
N ASP A 924 -22.83 12.65 -28.66
CA ASP A 924 -22.01 12.22 -27.53
C ASP A 924 -22.57 12.65 -26.17
N ILE A 925 -23.70 13.36 -26.11
CA ILE A 925 -24.29 13.79 -24.83
C ILE A 925 -24.99 12.58 -24.18
N PRO A 926 -24.63 12.19 -22.95
CA PRO A 926 -25.31 11.10 -22.26
C PRO A 926 -26.76 11.47 -21.96
N ILE A 927 -27.66 10.50 -22.05
CA ILE A 927 -29.10 10.67 -21.83
C ILE A 927 -29.54 9.71 -20.73
N LEU A 928 -30.09 10.27 -19.65
CA LEU A 928 -30.74 9.56 -18.54
C LEU A 928 -32.25 9.71 -18.69
N ILE A 929 -32.98 8.60 -18.74
CA ILE A 929 -34.44 8.66 -18.79
C ILE A 929 -35.00 8.72 -17.38
N LEU A 930 -35.97 9.61 -17.18
CA LEU A 930 -36.82 9.64 -15.98
C LEU A 930 -38.29 9.62 -16.42
N THR A 931 -38.96 8.47 -16.31
CA THR A 931 -40.34 8.33 -16.82
C THR A 931 -41.28 7.57 -15.90
N ALA A 932 -42.58 7.89 -15.96
CA ALA A 932 -43.63 7.12 -15.27
C ALA A 932 -44.09 5.88 -16.07
N LYS A 933 -43.66 5.75 -17.33
CA LYS A 933 -44.04 4.64 -18.23
C LYS A 933 -43.30 3.35 -17.86
N ASP A 934 -44.03 2.24 -17.76
CA ASP A 934 -43.44 0.91 -17.73
C ASP A 934 -42.90 0.55 -19.14
N LEU A 935 -41.57 0.41 -19.25
CA LEU A 935 -40.92 0.14 -20.53
C LEU A 935 -41.17 -1.29 -21.00
N THR A 936 -41.89 -1.43 -22.13
CA THR A 936 -42.06 -2.70 -22.83
C THR A 936 -40.75 -3.17 -23.49
N VAL A 937 -40.70 -4.42 -23.96
CA VAL A 937 -39.53 -4.96 -24.67
C VAL A 937 -39.22 -4.13 -25.94
N ASP A 938 -40.25 -3.70 -26.67
CA ASP A 938 -40.11 -2.85 -27.85
C ASP A 938 -39.60 -1.44 -27.49
N ASP A 939 -40.04 -0.88 -26.37
CA ASP A 939 -39.53 0.41 -25.88
C ASP A 939 -38.03 0.32 -25.53
N ARG A 940 -37.61 -0.77 -24.86
CA ARG A 940 -36.20 -1.02 -24.53
C ARG A 940 -35.34 -1.20 -25.78
N LEU A 941 -35.86 -1.87 -26.81
CA LEU A 941 -35.17 -2.02 -28.10
C LEU A 941 -34.98 -0.69 -28.83
N ARG A 942 -35.96 0.23 -28.76
CA ARG A 942 -35.86 1.58 -29.37
C ARG A 942 -34.80 2.46 -28.71
N LEU A 943 -34.58 2.26 -27.42
CA LEU A 943 -33.66 3.01 -26.56
C LEU A 943 -32.26 2.39 -26.46
N ALA A 944 -32.11 1.11 -26.76
CA ALA A 944 -30.84 0.39 -26.69
C ALA A 944 -29.75 1.08 -27.52
N GLY A 945 -28.62 1.40 -26.86
CA GLY A 945 -27.48 2.09 -27.47
C GLY A 945 -27.64 3.60 -27.65
N LYS A 946 -28.75 4.19 -27.20
CA LYS A 946 -29.02 5.64 -27.29
C LYS A 946 -29.11 6.35 -25.94
N ILE A 947 -29.18 5.61 -24.84
CA ILE A 947 -29.31 6.13 -23.48
C ILE A 947 -28.32 5.41 -22.56
N GLU A 948 -27.99 6.06 -21.45
CA GLU A 948 -27.09 5.46 -20.44
C GLU A 948 -27.87 4.65 -19.41
N ASN A 949 -29.03 5.17 -18.97
CA ASN A 949 -29.85 4.50 -17.96
C ASN A 949 -31.30 4.98 -17.99
N CYS A 950 -32.20 4.27 -17.31
CA CYS A 950 -33.61 4.63 -17.16
C CYS A 950 -34.09 4.45 -15.71
N ILE A 951 -34.75 5.48 -15.18
CA ILE A 951 -35.30 5.55 -13.82
C ILE A 951 -36.82 5.70 -13.92
N GLN A 952 -37.54 4.97 -13.06
CA GLN A 952 -39.00 5.05 -12.97
C GLN A 952 -39.43 6.12 -11.97
N LYS A 953 -40.27 7.08 -12.39
CA LYS A 953 -40.75 8.22 -11.57
C LYS A 953 -41.49 7.80 -10.30
N SER A 954 -42.13 6.62 -10.28
CA SER A 954 -42.97 6.14 -9.17
C SER A 954 -42.19 5.60 -7.96
N HIS A 955 -40.86 5.42 -8.06
CA HIS A 955 -40.07 4.71 -7.02
C HIS A 955 -38.67 5.30 -6.75
N PHE A 956 -38.34 6.51 -7.22
CA PHE A 956 -37.00 7.07 -6.99
C PHE A 956 -36.97 8.00 -5.78
N THR A 957 -35.93 7.86 -4.96
CA THR A 957 -35.57 8.84 -3.92
C THR A 957 -34.59 9.88 -4.46
N LYS A 958 -34.42 11.00 -3.74
CA LYS A 958 -33.38 12.00 -4.06
C LYS A 958 -32.00 11.33 -4.15
N GLU A 959 -31.73 10.41 -3.23
CA GLU A 959 -30.48 9.68 -3.11
C GLU A 959 -30.25 8.76 -4.32
N ASP A 960 -31.30 8.10 -4.83
CA ASP A 960 -31.21 7.23 -6.02
C ASP A 960 -30.85 8.02 -7.29
N LEU A 961 -31.48 9.18 -7.49
CA LEU A 961 -31.17 10.05 -8.64
C LEU A 961 -29.72 10.55 -8.58
N LEU A 962 -29.26 10.99 -7.41
CA LEU A 962 -27.89 11.46 -7.21
C LEU A 962 -26.87 10.32 -7.35
N MET A 963 -27.20 9.11 -6.91
CA MET A 963 -26.36 7.93 -7.12
C MET A 963 -26.18 7.64 -8.62
N HIS A 964 -27.26 7.63 -9.40
CA HIS A 964 -27.18 7.40 -10.85
C HIS A 964 -26.40 8.50 -11.59
N ILE A 965 -26.52 9.76 -11.16
CA ILE A 965 -25.73 10.86 -11.72
C ILE A 965 -24.25 10.71 -11.35
N ARG A 966 -23.92 10.32 -10.12
CA ARG A 966 -22.53 10.03 -9.70
C ARG A 966 -21.91 8.87 -10.48
N ASP A 967 -22.68 7.83 -10.79
CA ASP A 967 -22.21 6.72 -11.64
C ASP A 967 -21.87 7.22 -13.06
N LEU A 968 -22.65 8.18 -13.58
CA LEU A 968 -22.37 8.83 -14.86
C LEU A 968 -21.17 9.78 -14.78
N GLU A 969 -20.98 10.50 -13.68
CA GLU A 969 -19.79 11.33 -13.47
C GLU A 969 -18.49 10.50 -13.51
N VAL A 970 -18.53 9.27 -12.99
CA VAL A 970 -17.41 8.32 -13.04
C VAL A 970 -17.16 7.79 -14.45
N THR A 971 -18.23 7.60 -15.23
CA THR A 971 -18.17 7.12 -16.62
C THR A 971 -17.64 8.21 -17.55
N TYR A 972 -17.93 9.47 -17.26
CA TYR A 972 -17.48 10.64 -18.03
C TYR A 972 -16.71 11.64 -17.15
N PRO A 973 -15.52 11.27 -16.62
CA PRO A 973 -14.83 12.04 -15.58
C PRO A 973 -14.25 13.36 -16.10
N VAL A 974 -13.91 13.41 -17.39
CA VAL A 974 -13.58 14.68 -18.05
C VAL A 974 -14.79 15.60 -17.94
N ARG A 975 -16.00 15.09 -18.25
CA ARG A 975 -17.28 15.83 -18.24
C ARG A 975 -17.76 16.27 -16.87
N ALA A 976 -17.41 15.50 -15.85
CA ALA A 976 -17.71 15.83 -14.46
C ALA A 976 -16.71 16.80 -13.81
N GLY A 977 -15.68 17.25 -14.54
CA GLY A 977 -14.65 18.14 -14.00
C GLY A 977 -13.80 17.50 -12.89
N LEU A 978 -13.63 16.17 -12.93
CA LEU A 978 -12.96 15.37 -11.90
C LEU A 978 -11.46 15.18 -12.15
N LEU A 979 -10.84 16.05 -12.96
CA LEU A 979 -9.43 15.96 -13.33
C LEU A 979 -8.65 17.17 -12.81
N ASP A 980 -7.48 16.91 -12.22
CA ASP A 980 -6.54 17.97 -11.89
C ASP A 980 -5.82 18.47 -13.15
N GLU A 981 -5.94 19.77 -13.41
CA GLU A 981 -5.38 20.45 -14.59
C GLU A 981 -3.85 20.38 -14.69
N VAL A 982 -3.14 20.22 -13.56
CA VAL A 982 -1.68 20.19 -13.55
C VAL A 982 -1.18 18.80 -13.92
N SER A 983 -1.57 17.80 -13.14
CA SER A 983 -1.12 16.41 -13.30
C SER A 983 -1.81 15.66 -14.43
N GLY A 984 -3.01 16.11 -14.83
CA GLY A 984 -3.89 15.38 -15.74
C GLY A 984 -4.44 14.07 -15.15
N LEU A 985 -4.27 13.85 -13.84
CA LEU A 985 -4.84 12.73 -13.09
C LEU A 985 -6.22 13.11 -12.53
N PHE A 986 -6.90 12.16 -11.91
CA PHE A 986 -8.14 12.46 -11.20
C PHE A 986 -7.87 13.31 -9.95
N ASP A 987 -8.83 14.13 -9.56
CA ASP A 987 -8.73 15.01 -8.39
C ASP A 987 -9.07 14.29 -7.07
N HIS A 988 -8.99 15.05 -5.97
CA HIS A 988 -9.30 14.55 -4.64
C HIS A 988 -10.79 14.16 -4.48
N CYS A 989 -11.72 14.83 -5.18
CA CYS A 989 -13.14 14.48 -5.12
C CYS A 989 -13.40 13.09 -5.72
N TYR A 990 -12.78 12.79 -6.87
CA TYR A 990 -12.86 11.46 -7.48
C TYR A 990 -12.28 10.38 -6.57
N PHE A 991 -11.20 10.70 -5.84
CA PHE A 991 -10.59 9.77 -4.90
C PHE A 991 -11.55 9.34 -3.79
N GLN A 992 -12.27 10.28 -3.18
CA GLN A 992 -13.24 9.97 -2.13
C GLN A 992 -14.37 9.06 -2.65
N ILE A 993 -14.93 9.41 -3.82
CA ILE A 993 -15.97 8.61 -4.47
C ILE A 993 -15.44 7.19 -4.73
N ARG A 994 -14.25 7.08 -5.33
CA ARG A 994 -13.69 5.79 -5.72
C ARG A 994 -13.31 4.94 -4.52
N LEU A 995 -12.76 5.53 -3.47
CA LEU A 995 -12.40 4.82 -2.24
C LEU A 995 -13.63 4.26 -1.54
N ALA A 996 -14.69 5.06 -1.42
CA ALA A 996 -15.96 4.60 -0.85
C ALA A 996 -16.57 3.44 -1.66
N GLN A 997 -16.54 3.53 -2.99
CA GLN A 997 -16.98 2.45 -3.87
C GLN A 997 -16.14 1.19 -3.69
N GLU A 998 -14.81 1.31 -3.59
CA GLU A 998 -13.91 0.18 -3.48
C GLU A 998 -14.03 -0.52 -2.11
N VAL A 999 -14.25 0.24 -1.03
CA VAL A 999 -14.62 -0.29 0.29
C VAL A 999 -15.95 -1.04 0.22
N SER A 1000 -16.98 -0.44 -0.40
CA SER A 1000 -18.28 -1.10 -0.60
C SER A 1000 -18.15 -2.38 -1.44
N ARG A 1001 -17.31 -2.38 -2.47
CA ARG A 1001 -17.04 -3.53 -3.34
C ARG A 1001 -16.32 -4.64 -2.57
N ALA A 1002 -15.27 -4.28 -1.83
CA ALA A 1002 -14.52 -5.19 -0.97
C ALA A 1002 -15.41 -5.84 0.09
N GLY A 1003 -16.27 -5.05 0.75
CA GLY A 1003 -17.26 -5.56 1.70
C GLY A 1003 -18.27 -6.51 1.06
N ARG A 1004 -18.82 -6.17 -0.11
CA ARG A 1004 -19.79 -7.01 -0.83
C ARG A 1004 -19.20 -8.34 -1.33
N TYR A 1005 -17.99 -8.31 -1.89
CA TYR A 1005 -17.39 -9.49 -2.53
C TYR A 1005 -16.34 -10.20 -1.67
N ARG A 1006 -16.14 -9.75 -0.42
CA ARG A 1006 -15.07 -10.22 0.49
C ARG A 1006 -13.69 -10.20 -0.18
N SER A 1007 -13.45 -9.20 -1.01
CA SER A 1007 -12.17 -8.99 -1.68
C SER A 1007 -11.32 -7.99 -0.90
N THR A 1008 -10.01 -8.01 -1.13
CA THR A 1008 -9.07 -7.06 -0.51
C THR A 1008 -8.61 -6.03 -1.52
N PHE A 1009 -8.28 -4.83 -1.08
CA PHE A 1009 -7.56 -3.86 -1.92
C PHE A 1009 -6.55 -3.10 -1.06
N THR A 1010 -5.53 -2.55 -1.69
CA THR A 1010 -4.50 -1.78 -0.98
C THR A 1010 -4.55 -0.31 -1.37
N LEU A 1011 -4.50 0.58 -0.38
CA LEU A 1011 -4.32 2.02 -0.52
C LEU A 1011 -2.84 2.36 -0.38
N LEU A 1012 -2.31 3.14 -1.32
CA LEU A 1012 -1.01 3.80 -1.21
C LEU A 1012 -1.20 5.32 -1.13
N MET A 1013 -0.56 5.96 -0.17
CA MET A 1013 -0.35 7.41 -0.17
C MET A 1013 1.13 7.69 -0.43
N LEU A 1014 1.41 8.45 -1.49
CA LEU A 1014 2.76 8.87 -1.87
C LEU A 1014 2.88 10.37 -1.66
N ASP A 1015 3.92 10.79 -0.96
CA ASP A 1015 4.19 12.19 -0.66
C ASP A 1015 5.66 12.52 -0.98
N LEU A 1016 5.90 13.63 -1.68
CA LEU A 1016 7.25 14.08 -2.06
C LEU A 1016 7.96 14.73 -0.87
N ASP A 1017 9.14 14.25 -0.54
CA ASP A 1017 9.88 14.70 0.62
C ASP A 1017 10.44 16.12 0.38
N ASN A 1018 10.18 17.04 1.31
CA ASN A 1018 10.65 18.45 1.28
C ASN A 1018 10.31 19.23 0.01
N PHE A 1019 9.24 18.85 -0.71
CA PHE A 1019 8.90 19.46 -2.00
C PHE A 1019 8.54 20.95 -1.92
N THR A 1020 8.09 21.42 -0.75
CA THR A 1020 7.90 22.85 -0.49
C THR A 1020 9.19 23.67 -0.64
N GLU A 1021 10.36 23.11 -0.30
CA GLU A 1021 11.65 23.78 -0.49
C GLU A 1021 12.01 23.91 -1.98
N TYR A 1022 11.69 22.89 -2.78
CA TYR A 1022 11.78 22.97 -4.24
C TYR A 1022 10.97 24.13 -4.81
N ILE A 1023 9.71 24.24 -4.36
CA ILE A 1023 8.78 25.27 -4.84
C ILE A 1023 9.32 26.65 -4.49
N LYS A 1024 9.87 26.83 -3.28
CA LYS A 1024 10.47 28.11 -2.85
C LYS A 1024 11.68 28.48 -3.70
N ALA A 1025 12.55 27.53 -4.03
CA ALA A 1025 13.79 27.80 -4.76
C ALA A 1025 13.63 27.93 -6.28
N HIS A 1026 12.66 27.23 -6.88
CA HIS A 1026 12.51 27.11 -8.33
C HIS A 1026 11.16 27.58 -8.88
N GLY A 1027 10.25 27.97 -8.00
CA GLY A 1027 8.93 28.48 -8.34
C GLY A 1027 7.94 27.40 -8.75
N ILE A 1028 6.66 27.76 -8.70
CA ILE A 1028 5.54 26.82 -8.93
C ILE A 1028 5.53 26.23 -10.33
N HIS A 1029 6.04 26.95 -11.34
CA HIS A 1029 6.04 26.47 -12.72
C HIS A 1029 6.94 25.24 -12.90
N ARG A 1030 8.13 25.24 -12.28
CA ARG A 1030 9.05 24.09 -12.31
C ARG A 1030 8.53 22.94 -11.46
N ALA A 1031 7.91 23.23 -10.32
CA ALA A 1031 7.24 22.23 -9.52
C ALA A 1031 6.14 21.51 -10.32
N ASN A 1032 5.31 22.24 -11.07
CA ASN A 1032 4.28 21.67 -11.93
C ASN A 1032 4.83 20.76 -13.03
N ILE A 1033 6.08 20.95 -13.47
CA ILE A 1033 6.74 20.04 -14.43
C ILE A 1033 7.13 18.72 -13.74
N VAL A 1034 7.68 18.80 -12.52
CA VAL A 1034 7.99 17.61 -11.70
C VAL A 1034 6.71 16.80 -11.45
N ILE A 1035 5.64 17.47 -11.01
CA ILE A 1035 4.34 16.84 -10.76
C ILE A 1035 3.79 16.15 -12.02
N ARG A 1036 3.84 16.81 -13.18
CA ARG A 1036 3.42 16.22 -14.46
C ARG A 1036 4.20 14.97 -14.80
N LYS A 1037 5.52 14.98 -14.58
CA LYS A 1037 6.38 13.85 -14.90
C LYS A 1037 6.13 12.65 -13.98
N ILE A 1038 5.94 12.90 -12.69
CA ILE A 1038 5.60 11.87 -11.71
C ILE A 1038 4.22 11.30 -12.01
N ALA A 1039 3.23 12.15 -12.29
CA ALA A 1039 1.88 11.74 -12.69
C ALA A 1039 1.87 10.85 -13.94
N GLU A 1040 2.63 11.23 -14.97
CA GLU A 1040 2.79 10.44 -16.19
C GLU A 1040 3.36 9.05 -15.89
N PHE A 1041 4.37 8.98 -15.03
CA PHE A 1041 5.00 7.72 -14.65
C PHE A 1041 4.07 6.82 -13.84
N LEU A 1042 3.38 7.36 -12.84
CA LEU A 1042 2.42 6.61 -12.03
C LEU A 1042 1.31 6.05 -12.92
N ARG A 1043 0.74 6.85 -13.82
CA ARG A 1043 -0.29 6.41 -14.76
C ARG A 1043 0.19 5.28 -15.69
N ARG A 1044 1.42 5.34 -16.19
CA ARG A 1044 2.00 4.29 -17.07
C ARG A 1044 2.33 2.99 -16.32
N SER A 1045 2.56 3.09 -15.02
CA SER A 1045 3.00 1.96 -14.19
C SER A 1045 1.86 1.19 -13.53
N LEU A 1046 0.63 1.71 -13.61
CA LEU A 1046 -0.58 1.16 -13.00
C LEU A 1046 -1.46 0.43 -14.03
N ARG A 1047 -2.28 -0.50 -13.55
CA ARG A 1047 -3.25 -1.22 -14.41
C ARG A 1047 -4.46 -0.35 -14.64
N GLY A 1048 -5.23 -0.62 -15.70
CA GLY A 1048 -6.48 0.10 -15.97
C GLY A 1048 -7.53 -0.03 -14.85
N SER A 1049 -7.44 -1.06 -14.01
CA SER A 1049 -8.29 -1.26 -12.83
C SER A 1049 -7.84 -0.48 -11.60
N ASP A 1050 -6.62 0.03 -11.59
CA ASP A 1050 -6.05 0.77 -10.48
C ASP A 1050 -6.35 2.25 -10.65
N THR A 1051 -6.58 2.96 -9.56
CA THR A 1051 -6.88 4.39 -9.60
C THR A 1051 -5.70 5.17 -9.05
N VAL A 1052 -5.29 6.22 -9.76
CA VAL A 1052 -4.32 7.20 -9.27
C VAL A 1052 -4.92 8.59 -9.34
N VAL A 1053 -4.80 9.32 -8.24
CA VAL A 1053 -5.32 10.66 -8.05
C VAL A 1053 -4.22 11.62 -7.63
N ARG A 1054 -4.45 12.89 -7.92
CA ARG A 1054 -3.77 14.00 -7.28
C ARG A 1054 -4.48 14.31 -5.96
N TYR A 1055 -3.87 13.93 -4.85
CA TYR A 1055 -4.50 14.06 -3.54
C TYR A 1055 -4.23 15.44 -2.92
N GLY A 1056 -3.02 15.98 -3.10
CA GLY A 1056 -2.60 17.28 -2.56
C GLY A 1056 -1.57 18.00 -3.45
N ILE A 1057 -0.86 18.99 -2.89
CA ILE A 1057 0.15 19.79 -3.62
C ILE A 1057 1.43 18.99 -3.93
N ASP A 1058 1.77 18.03 -3.10
CA ASP A 1058 2.91 17.13 -3.21
C ASP A 1058 2.49 15.65 -3.06
N GLU A 1059 1.19 15.41 -2.89
CA GLU A 1059 0.66 14.09 -2.55
C GLU A 1059 -0.13 13.45 -3.70
N PHE A 1060 0.00 12.13 -3.81
CA PHE A 1060 -0.71 11.27 -4.75
C PHE A 1060 -1.38 10.12 -4.02
N GLY A 1061 -2.62 9.84 -4.41
CA GLY A 1061 -3.37 8.70 -3.89
C GLY A 1061 -3.55 7.59 -4.90
N ILE A 1062 -3.33 6.36 -4.47
CA ILE A 1062 -3.35 5.21 -5.37
C ILE A 1062 -4.14 4.08 -4.73
N ILE A 1063 -5.19 3.66 -5.42
CA ILE A 1063 -6.03 2.52 -5.01
C ILE A 1063 -5.69 1.35 -5.92
N LEU A 1064 -5.05 0.33 -5.34
CA LEU A 1064 -4.68 -0.91 -6.01
C LEU A 1064 -5.78 -1.95 -5.78
N SER A 1065 -6.68 -2.03 -6.75
CA SER A 1065 -7.82 -2.94 -6.76
C SER A 1065 -7.34 -4.39 -6.66
N SER A 1066 -7.97 -5.20 -5.79
CA SER A 1066 -7.70 -6.65 -5.70
C SER A 1066 -6.23 -7.01 -5.48
N THR A 1067 -5.46 -6.14 -4.82
CA THR A 1067 -4.03 -6.29 -4.61
C THR A 1067 -3.73 -6.49 -3.12
N LEU A 1068 -2.90 -7.49 -2.81
CA LEU A 1068 -2.42 -7.79 -1.46
C LEU A 1068 -1.26 -6.87 -1.06
N LYS A 1069 -1.12 -6.64 0.25
CA LYS A 1069 -0.09 -5.79 0.87
C LYS A 1069 1.34 -6.04 0.35
N ALA A 1070 1.80 -7.28 0.27
CA ALA A 1070 3.15 -7.61 -0.23
C ALA A 1070 3.37 -7.23 -1.70
N SER A 1071 2.33 -7.37 -2.54
CA SER A 1071 2.39 -6.96 -3.95
C SER A 1071 2.35 -5.44 -4.10
N ALA A 1072 1.57 -4.77 -3.26
CA ALA A 1072 1.49 -3.32 -3.22
C ALA A 1072 2.81 -2.68 -2.74
N GLU A 1073 3.51 -3.31 -1.79
CA GLU A 1073 4.84 -2.87 -1.34
C GLU A 1073 5.86 -2.91 -2.48
N ALA A 1074 5.84 -3.96 -3.33
CA ALA A 1074 6.70 -4.03 -4.51
C ALA A 1074 6.39 -2.92 -5.52
N VAL A 1075 5.11 -2.58 -5.71
CA VAL A 1075 4.68 -1.45 -6.56
C VAL A 1075 5.16 -0.11 -5.98
N ALA A 1076 5.04 0.09 -4.67
CA ALA A 1076 5.51 1.29 -3.98
C ALA A 1076 7.05 1.46 -4.08
N LYS A 1077 7.82 0.37 -3.89
CA LYS A 1077 9.28 0.37 -4.06
C LYS A 1077 9.70 0.76 -5.48
N ARG A 1078 8.95 0.31 -6.49
CA ARG A 1078 9.17 0.69 -7.89
C ARG A 1078 8.90 2.17 -8.14
N PHE A 1079 7.89 2.76 -7.48
CA PHE A 1079 7.63 4.19 -7.57
C PHE A 1079 8.77 5.03 -6.99
N LEU A 1080 9.26 4.66 -5.80
CA LEU A 1080 10.41 5.31 -5.18
C LEU A 1080 11.65 5.25 -6.04
N SER A 1081 11.98 4.05 -6.54
CA SER A 1081 13.16 3.85 -7.38
C SER A 1081 13.12 4.71 -8.64
N PHE A 1082 11.95 4.86 -9.27
CA PHE A 1082 11.82 5.74 -10.43
C PHE A 1082 12.04 7.21 -10.06
N ILE A 1083 11.37 7.71 -9.03
CA ILE A 1083 11.47 9.11 -8.60
C ILE A 1083 12.93 9.45 -8.27
N GLU A 1084 13.64 8.57 -7.56
CA GLU A 1084 15.05 8.76 -7.20
C GLU A 1084 16.03 8.62 -8.39
N SER A 1085 15.67 7.80 -9.39
CA SER A 1085 16.52 7.59 -10.58
C SER A 1085 16.34 8.67 -11.66
N TYR A 1086 15.21 9.38 -11.64
CA TYR A 1086 14.88 10.35 -12.66
C TYR A 1086 15.55 11.70 -12.37
N PRO A 1087 16.34 12.26 -13.29
CA PRO A 1087 17.09 13.49 -13.03
C PRO A 1087 16.16 14.71 -13.15
N PHE A 1088 15.61 15.16 -12.02
CA PHE A 1088 14.77 16.37 -12.01
C PHE A 1088 15.63 17.63 -12.06
N TYR A 1089 15.14 18.64 -12.77
CA TYR A 1089 15.87 19.89 -12.92
C TYR A 1089 16.12 20.54 -11.55
N GLY A 1090 17.37 20.85 -11.21
CA GLY A 1090 17.69 21.58 -9.98
C GLY A 1090 17.44 20.80 -8.70
N GLU A 1091 17.39 19.47 -8.76
CA GLU A 1091 17.21 18.62 -7.57
C GLU A 1091 18.38 18.64 -6.58
N GLU A 1092 19.54 19.16 -7.02
CA GLU A 1092 20.77 19.36 -6.23
C GLU A 1092 20.54 20.15 -4.93
N ILE A 1093 19.53 21.01 -4.90
CA ILE A 1093 19.19 21.86 -3.75
C ILE A 1093 18.49 21.09 -2.63
N MET A 1094 18.01 19.88 -2.92
CA MET A 1094 17.32 19.06 -1.95
C MET A 1094 18.29 18.59 -0.86
N PRO A 1095 17.82 18.34 0.38
CA PRO A 1095 18.68 17.86 1.45
C PRO A 1095 19.48 16.59 1.12
N GLN A 1096 19.02 15.77 0.18
CA GLN A 1096 19.71 14.57 -0.30
C GLN A 1096 20.28 14.68 -1.73
N GLY A 1097 20.28 15.89 -2.30
CA GLY A 1097 20.74 16.15 -3.67
C GLY A 1097 19.85 15.56 -4.77
N LYS A 1098 18.66 15.04 -4.42
CA LYS A 1098 17.67 14.46 -5.32
C LYS A 1098 16.26 14.67 -4.82
N ILE A 1099 15.28 14.61 -5.73
CA ILE A 1099 13.86 14.53 -5.34
C ILE A 1099 13.57 13.10 -4.86
N THR A 1100 13.05 12.99 -3.65
CA THR A 1100 12.67 11.73 -3.01
C THR A 1100 11.21 11.77 -2.59
N ALA A 1101 10.68 10.60 -2.21
CA ALA A 1101 9.30 10.48 -1.77
C ALA A 1101 9.21 9.46 -0.62
N THR A 1102 8.11 9.51 0.12
CA THR A 1102 7.74 8.52 1.11
C THR A 1102 6.39 7.94 0.73
N VAL A 1103 6.22 6.61 0.86
CA VAL A 1103 4.98 5.92 0.49
C VAL A 1103 4.46 5.09 1.66
N SER A 1104 3.20 5.27 2.05
CA SER A 1104 2.54 4.38 3.01
C SER A 1104 1.67 3.34 2.30
N VAL A 1105 1.57 2.15 2.89
CA VAL A 1105 0.85 0.99 2.34
C VAL A 1105 -0.13 0.45 3.38
N ILE A 1106 -1.42 0.50 3.07
CA ILE A 1106 -2.50 0.04 3.97
C ILE A 1106 -3.49 -0.84 3.22
N ASN A 1107 -3.83 -2.00 3.79
CA ASN A 1107 -4.70 -3.01 3.19
C ASN A 1107 -6.09 -3.03 3.84
N TYR A 1108 -7.14 -3.03 3.03
CA TYR A 1108 -8.52 -3.21 3.47
C TYR A 1108 -9.01 -4.64 3.21
N PRO A 1109 -9.75 -5.29 4.14
CA PRO A 1109 -10.26 -4.78 5.43
C PRO A 1109 -9.34 -5.06 6.63
N GLN A 1110 -8.16 -5.64 6.43
CA GLN A 1110 -7.29 -6.08 7.55
C GLN A 1110 -6.83 -4.93 8.45
N ASP A 1111 -6.48 -3.78 7.88
CA ASP A 1111 -5.83 -2.69 8.60
C ASP A 1111 -6.80 -1.56 9.00
N ALA A 1112 -8.02 -1.53 8.46
CA ALA A 1112 -9.01 -0.49 8.72
C ALA A 1112 -10.44 -0.94 8.35
N SER A 1113 -11.42 -0.33 9.02
CA SER A 1113 -12.85 -0.65 8.89
C SER A 1113 -13.64 0.33 8.02
N SER A 1114 -13.16 1.57 7.85
CA SER A 1114 -13.81 2.61 7.04
C SER A 1114 -12.84 3.31 6.06
N PRO A 1115 -13.36 3.98 5.01
CA PRO A 1115 -12.56 4.82 4.11
C PRO A 1115 -11.76 5.91 4.85
N GLU A 1116 -12.35 6.54 5.86
CA GLU A 1116 -11.75 7.62 6.64
C GLU A 1116 -10.60 7.09 7.50
N GLU A 1117 -10.79 5.92 8.12
CA GLU A 1117 -9.77 5.26 8.93
C GLU A 1117 -8.56 4.82 8.08
N LEU A 1118 -8.80 4.35 6.84
CA LEU A 1118 -7.73 4.02 5.88
C LEU A 1118 -6.85 5.25 5.59
N VAL A 1119 -7.47 6.39 5.27
CA VAL A 1119 -6.77 7.63 4.92
C VAL A 1119 -6.04 8.20 6.15
N PHE A 1120 -6.68 8.20 7.31
CA PHE A 1120 -6.09 8.67 8.56
C PHE A 1120 -4.82 7.89 8.93
N LYS A 1121 -4.89 6.55 8.93
CA LYS A 1121 -3.73 5.70 9.23
C LYS A 1121 -2.62 5.89 8.20
N ALA A 1122 -2.96 6.05 6.92
CA ALA A 1122 -1.99 6.22 5.85
C ALA A 1122 -1.19 7.53 6.01
N HIS A 1123 -1.85 8.62 6.42
CA HIS A 1123 -1.23 9.91 6.72
C HIS A 1123 -0.40 9.88 8.02
N GLN A 1124 -0.90 9.23 9.06
CA GLN A 1124 -0.16 9.06 10.31
C GLN A 1124 1.17 8.35 10.08
N MET A 1125 1.16 7.31 9.24
CA MET A 1125 2.36 6.57 8.84
C MET A 1125 3.33 7.42 8.03
N LEU A 1126 2.84 8.20 7.05
CA LEU A 1126 3.68 9.10 6.26
C LEU A 1126 4.38 10.11 7.16
N ARG A 1127 3.66 10.73 8.10
CA ARG A 1127 4.23 11.70 9.04
C ARG A 1127 5.36 11.08 9.88
N LYS A 1128 5.12 9.92 10.49
CA LYS A 1128 6.13 9.21 11.29
C LYS A 1128 7.34 8.77 10.46
N ALA A 1129 7.11 8.38 9.20
CA ALA A 1129 8.17 7.99 8.28
C ALA A 1129 9.06 9.18 7.87
N LYS A 1130 8.45 10.34 7.63
CA LYS A 1130 9.15 11.60 7.32
C LYS A 1130 9.93 12.14 8.53
N GLU A 1131 9.38 12.07 9.73
CA GLU A 1131 10.08 12.43 10.98
C GLU A 1131 11.35 11.57 11.20
N THR A 1132 11.40 10.38 10.63
CA THR A 1132 12.54 9.44 10.72
C THR A 1132 13.39 9.40 9.44
N GLY A 1133 13.37 10.48 8.65
CA GLY A 1133 14.27 10.68 7.51
C GLY A 1133 13.67 10.46 6.12
N GLY A 1134 12.39 10.08 6.00
CA GLY A 1134 11.71 9.91 4.72
C GLY A 1134 12.25 8.78 3.82
N GLN A 1135 12.09 8.92 2.50
CA GLN A 1135 12.66 8.06 1.45
C GLN A 1135 12.42 6.56 1.61
N LYS A 1136 11.21 6.15 1.99
CA LYS A 1136 10.94 4.72 2.23
C LYS A 1136 9.49 4.34 1.98
N VAL A 1137 9.28 3.05 1.80
CA VAL A 1137 7.96 2.43 1.90
C VAL A 1137 7.72 2.06 3.35
N VAL A 1138 6.61 2.52 3.92
CA VAL A 1138 6.13 2.08 5.22
C VAL A 1138 4.85 1.27 5.06
N VAL A 1139 4.88 0.04 5.57
CA VAL A 1139 3.74 -0.88 5.53
C VAL A 1139 3.11 -0.90 6.93
N TYR A 1140 1.79 -0.73 7.01
CA TYR A 1140 1.10 -0.78 8.30
C TYR A 1140 1.18 -2.20 8.84
N ASP A 1141 1.66 -2.42 10.06
CA ASP A 1141 1.61 -3.73 10.71
C ASP A 1141 0.77 -3.62 11.99
N TYR A 1142 -0.22 -4.50 12.12
CA TYR A 1142 -1.07 -4.59 13.30
C TYR A 1142 -0.23 -5.21 14.43
N GLN A 1143 0.20 -4.40 15.40
CA GLN A 1143 0.75 -4.89 16.67
C GLN A 1143 -0.30 -4.81 17.76
#